data_AF-A0A1G3LDF8-F1
#
_entry.id   AF-A0A1G3LDF8-F1
#
_cell.length_a   1.000
_cell.length_b   1.000
_cell.length_c   1.000
_cell.angle_alpha   90.00
_cell.angle_beta   90.00
_cell.angle_gamma   90.00
#
_symmetry.space_group_name_H-M   'P 1'
#
loop_
_entity.id
_entity.type
_entity.pdbx_description
1 polymer ?
#
loop_
_entity_poly.entity_id
_entity_poly.type
_entity_poly.pdbx_seq_one_letter_code
_entity_poly.pdbx_strand_id
1 'polypeptide(L)'
;MRYKKWLILATLAFAGLTMVAAQAGQSLVLEFVEGDNLDVVYPDSTSFSYKSGSIMEGDSIPVGATVKTGAGTSVELKLKPNGTVIKLAKMTTFRVEGLATPQKEQNGFTLVAGKIRTVAAVGSQYSVYTTSTVAGVRGTDFTMAFQEGAEAMLLVTKGKVEFGGRGEGDAIANAILVGAGQFADFFKGLAAAPFSPEQLAAAYDDVVIPIERMPEQAAEEAAAPAEATSPSVAAATDLTPATEPSSAEEAETAEAVSKTESAVMDWLRDVLGMEIGSITINGETWAKAVIQPTFTIGKLRTGLYLPVIYSSNLFDPSTWYRPSGNDEWSFGTDIGWNADNWLPALGDAAKDLALKIKFIEYGQPLEDKFFIKVGNLDSFTIGHGLLMRNYANDSDFPSIRRIGLNIGLDQGGWGFEALTNDLTDNQILGGRLYVRPIPDFKLAIGLSGVVDLYPAADLDEATADSYGDPMFIGGALDLDLPIVQSGLLGIRLFADGAAMVPYVRNDFTYDGNAGASGFGFDMVYANGDIKNWGAAAGLIGNVLFIDWRLEYRYFTGAFTPSFFDSSYERRRAGLVEEWAGYLSGANAIDDSPTVMGIYGEGGASILKDKLAFSLGYFWPWADVPIDQQLSASDDYFKASLVILKGLIPVVDLQGTITYERKGLAKAIANNQLDTLFDENTTFSGELAFPVPGAPNLDLAF
;
A
#
# COMPACT_ATOMS: atom_id res chain seq x y z
N MET A 1 20.70 30.72 -35.29
CA MET A 1 19.29 31.16 -35.07
C MET A 1 18.23 30.05 -35.19
N ARG A 2 18.57 28.77 -35.46
CA ARG A 2 17.59 27.67 -35.60
C ARG A 2 17.30 26.84 -34.34
N TYR A 3 18.10 26.96 -33.28
CA TYR A 3 17.92 26.20 -32.03
C TYR A 3 16.87 26.78 -31.06
N LYS A 4 16.50 28.06 -31.19
CA LYS A 4 15.49 28.70 -30.31
C LYS A 4 14.03 28.39 -30.68
N LYS A 5 13.76 27.80 -31.84
CA LYS A 5 12.38 27.50 -32.28
C LYS A 5 11.85 26.16 -31.76
N TRP A 6 12.72 25.18 -31.51
CA TRP A 6 12.33 23.87 -30.98
C TRP A 6 11.99 23.91 -29.48
N LEU A 7 12.64 24.80 -28.72
CA LEU A 7 12.36 24.98 -27.29
C LEU A 7 10.99 25.63 -27.00
N ILE A 8 10.44 26.38 -27.96
CA ILE A 8 9.13 27.07 -27.84
C ILE A 8 7.99 26.20 -28.40
N LEU A 9 8.29 25.30 -29.35
CA LEU A 9 7.33 24.32 -29.86
C LEU A 9 7.08 23.15 -28.88
N ALA A 10 8.10 22.76 -28.10
CA ALA A 10 7.94 21.77 -27.04
C ALA A 10 7.07 22.27 -25.88
N THR A 11 7.06 23.59 -25.60
CA THR A 11 6.22 24.20 -24.56
C THR A 11 4.78 24.47 -25.00
N LEU A 12 4.50 24.52 -26.31
CA LEU A 12 3.15 24.77 -26.86
C LEU A 12 2.42 23.50 -27.31
N ALA A 13 3.12 22.36 -27.45
CA ALA A 13 2.49 21.07 -27.75
C ALA A 13 1.79 20.42 -26.54
N PHE A 14 2.00 20.94 -25.32
CA PHE A 14 1.37 20.44 -24.10
C PHE A 14 0.01 21.08 -23.76
N ALA A 15 -0.49 22.00 -24.60
CA ALA A 15 -1.67 22.83 -24.28
C ALA A 15 -2.87 22.63 -25.22
N GLY A 16 -2.99 21.49 -25.90
CA GLY A 16 -4.13 21.27 -26.78
C GLY A 16 -4.47 19.80 -26.95
N LEU A 17 -5.37 19.29 -26.10
CA LEU A 17 -6.30 18.22 -26.45
C LEU A 17 -7.50 18.30 -25.50
N THR A 18 -8.61 18.80 -26.04
CA THR A 18 -9.95 18.70 -25.45
C THR A 18 -10.45 17.27 -25.54
N MET A 19 -10.97 16.78 -24.41
CA MET A 19 -12.07 15.83 -24.23
C MET A 19 -12.35 14.81 -25.34
N VAL A 20 -12.01 13.56 -25.05
CA VAL A 20 -12.88 12.42 -25.32
C VAL A 20 -13.09 11.72 -23.98
N ALA A 21 -14.33 11.69 -23.51
CA ALA A 21 -14.72 11.03 -22.28
C ALA A 21 -14.75 9.50 -22.48
N ALA A 22 -14.02 8.74 -21.65
CA ALA A 22 -14.10 7.28 -21.57
C ALA A 22 -14.15 6.87 -20.10
N GLN A 23 -15.24 6.23 -19.66
CA GLN A 23 -15.54 5.81 -18.28
C GLN A 23 -14.55 4.77 -17.74
N ALA A 24 -14.12 4.87 -16.48
CA ALA A 24 -13.28 3.94 -15.77
C ALA A 24 -14.26 3.00 -15.12
N GLY A 25 -13.99 1.76 -15.46
CA GLY A 25 -14.41 0.67 -14.64
C GLY A 25 -13.58 0.59 -13.36
N GLN A 26 -14.03 -0.33 -12.54
CA GLN A 26 -13.26 -0.93 -11.47
C GLN A 26 -11.92 -1.47 -12.03
N SER A 27 -10.83 -1.32 -11.29
CA SER A 27 -9.54 -1.95 -11.60
C SER A 27 -9.28 -3.12 -10.66
N LEU A 28 -8.56 -4.13 -11.12
CA LEU A 28 -8.08 -5.24 -10.29
C LEU A 28 -6.58 -5.05 -10.10
N VAL A 29 -6.12 -5.02 -8.86
CA VAL A 29 -4.72 -4.74 -8.51
C VAL A 29 -4.11 -5.95 -7.80
N LEU A 30 -2.84 -6.22 -8.07
CA LEU A 30 -2.03 -7.16 -7.32
C LEU A 30 -1.74 -6.56 -5.94
N GLU A 31 -2.47 -6.96 -4.91
CA GLU A 31 -2.37 -6.33 -3.58
C GLU A 31 -1.24 -6.94 -2.75
N PHE A 32 -1.06 -8.25 -2.84
CA PHE A 32 -0.03 -8.97 -2.08
C PHE A 32 0.38 -10.28 -2.75
N VAL A 33 1.65 -10.65 -2.63
CA VAL A 33 2.22 -11.90 -3.12
C VAL A 33 3.02 -12.57 -2.00
N GLU A 34 2.64 -13.80 -1.68
CA GLU A 34 3.37 -14.66 -0.76
C GLU A 34 4.15 -15.68 -1.59
N GLY A 35 5.50 -15.59 -1.60
CA GLY A 35 6.38 -16.39 -2.46
C GLY A 35 6.81 -15.67 -3.74
N ASP A 36 7.52 -16.35 -4.65
CA ASP A 36 8.18 -15.70 -5.81
C ASP A 36 7.67 -16.18 -7.19
N ASN A 37 7.05 -17.36 -7.26
CA ASN A 37 6.57 -18.00 -8.49
C ASN A 37 5.14 -17.56 -8.85
N LEU A 38 5.01 -16.30 -9.24
CA LEU A 38 3.82 -15.71 -9.82
C LEU A 38 4.11 -15.27 -11.25
N ASP A 39 3.29 -15.74 -12.19
CA ASP A 39 3.28 -15.27 -13.57
C ASP A 39 1.91 -14.67 -13.93
N VAL A 40 1.91 -13.50 -14.55
CA VAL A 40 0.72 -12.86 -15.11
C VAL A 40 0.88 -12.76 -16.62
N VAL A 41 0.04 -13.50 -17.33
CA VAL A 41 0.02 -13.53 -18.80
C VAL A 41 -1.07 -12.59 -19.30
N TYR A 42 -0.68 -11.54 -19.99
CA TYR A 42 -1.58 -10.54 -20.55
C TYR A 42 -2.28 -11.07 -21.82
N PRO A 43 -3.35 -10.42 -22.31
CA PRO A 43 -4.12 -10.88 -23.47
C PRO A 43 -3.30 -11.01 -24.76
N ASP A 44 -2.20 -10.25 -24.87
CA ASP A 44 -1.23 -10.28 -25.97
C ASP A 44 -0.20 -11.40 -25.85
N SER A 45 -0.34 -12.28 -24.85
CA SER A 45 0.59 -13.36 -24.47
C SER A 45 1.91 -12.90 -23.85
N THR A 46 2.04 -11.61 -23.51
CA THR A 46 3.18 -11.12 -22.72
C THR A 46 3.10 -11.69 -21.31
N SER A 47 4.20 -12.25 -20.82
CA SER A 47 4.27 -12.85 -19.47
C SER A 47 5.12 -11.97 -18.57
N PHE A 48 4.53 -11.52 -17.47
CA PHE A 48 5.23 -10.82 -16.41
C PHE A 48 5.41 -11.76 -15.23
N SER A 49 6.63 -11.85 -14.71
CA SER A 49 6.98 -12.68 -13.58
C SER A 49 7.33 -11.82 -12.37
N TYR A 50 6.79 -12.19 -11.22
CA TYR A 50 7.09 -11.53 -9.94
C TYR A 50 8.55 -11.75 -9.53
N LYS A 51 9.08 -12.95 -9.79
CA LYS A 51 10.49 -13.32 -9.54
C LYS A 51 11.49 -12.40 -10.23
N SER A 52 11.16 -11.88 -11.41
CA SER A 52 12.03 -10.95 -12.16
C SER A 52 11.78 -9.48 -11.84
N GLY A 53 10.83 -9.16 -10.96
CA GLY A 53 10.38 -7.80 -10.68
C GLY A 53 9.64 -7.13 -11.85
N SER A 54 9.28 -7.89 -12.89
CA SER A 54 8.57 -7.35 -14.07
C SER A 54 7.09 -7.07 -13.81
N ILE A 55 6.55 -7.62 -12.72
CA ILE A 55 5.28 -7.21 -12.11
C ILE A 55 5.47 -7.20 -10.59
N MET A 56 4.91 -6.20 -9.93
CA MET A 56 5.05 -5.99 -8.49
C MET A 56 3.69 -5.75 -7.83
N GLU A 57 3.66 -5.88 -6.50
CA GLU A 57 2.51 -5.46 -5.71
C GLU A 57 2.20 -3.97 -6.00
N GLY A 58 0.91 -3.64 -6.13
CA GLY A 58 0.42 -2.34 -6.57
C GLY A 58 0.11 -2.27 -8.08
N ASP A 59 0.63 -3.20 -8.90
CA ASP A 59 0.36 -3.19 -10.34
C ASP A 59 -1.06 -3.66 -10.68
N SER A 60 -1.63 -3.05 -11.72
CA SER A 60 -2.96 -3.44 -12.22
C SER A 60 -2.90 -4.71 -13.05
N ILE A 61 -3.90 -5.57 -12.88
CA ILE A 61 -4.14 -6.79 -13.67
C ILE A 61 -5.24 -6.47 -14.69
N PRO A 62 -4.91 -6.34 -15.99
CA PRO A 62 -5.89 -5.93 -16.98
C PRO A 62 -6.91 -7.02 -17.30
N VAL A 63 -8.05 -6.60 -17.84
CA VAL A 63 -9.06 -7.52 -18.38
C VAL A 63 -8.43 -8.42 -19.46
N GLY A 64 -8.76 -9.70 -19.39
CA GLY A 64 -8.25 -10.77 -20.24
C GLY A 64 -6.93 -11.39 -19.75
N ALA A 65 -6.26 -10.81 -18.75
CA ALA A 65 -5.05 -11.38 -18.17
C ALA A 65 -5.34 -12.66 -17.38
N THR A 66 -4.34 -13.55 -17.37
CA THR A 66 -4.34 -14.81 -16.61
C THR A 66 -3.24 -14.76 -15.56
N VAL A 67 -3.63 -14.84 -14.30
CA VAL A 67 -2.76 -14.91 -13.12
C VAL A 67 -2.53 -16.38 -12.78
N LYS A 68 -1.26 -16.78 -12.65
CA LYS A 68 -0.84 -18.15 -12.37
C LYS A 68 0.07 -18.17 -11.13
N THR A 69 -0.32 -18.94 -10.13
CA THR A 69 0.48 -19.16 -8.92
C THR A 69 1.16 -20.53 -8.95
N GLY A 70 2.42 -20.59 -8.55
CA GLY A 70 3.20 -21.82 -8.44
C GLY A 70 2.94 -22.61 -7.15
N ALA A 71 3.70 -23.68 -6.94
CA ALA A 71 3.54 -24.61 -5.82
C ALA A 71 3.82 -24.02 -4.43
N GLY A 72 4.51 -22.87 -4.38
CA GLY A 72 4.81 -22.13 -3.15
C GLY A 72 4.14 -20.77 -3.04
N THR A 73 3.39 -20.34 -4.07
CA THR A 73 2.97 -18.94 -4.18
C THR A 73 1.48 -18.76 -3.94
N SER A 74 1.11 -17.83 -3.06
CA SER A 74 -0.29 -17.37 -2.89
C SER A 74 -0.37 -15.89 -3.28
N VAL A 75 -1.54 -15.44 -3.74
CA VAL A 75 -1.70 -14.06 -4.24
C VAL A 75 -3.00 -13.47 -3.75
N GLU A 76 -3.00 -12.21 -3.34
CA GLU A 76 -4.20 -11.44 -3.08
C GLU A 76 -4.37 -10.38 -4.16
N LEU A 77 -5.52 -10.43 -4.84
CA LEU A 77 -5.95 -9.42 -5.79
C LEU A 77 -7.03 -8.57 -5.13
N LYS A 78 -7.01 -7.25 -5.37
CA LYS A 78 -7.98 -6.33 -4.80
C LYS A 78 -8.65 -5.50 -5.88
N LEU A 79 -9.97 -5.47 -5.85
CA LEU A 79 -10.72 -4.58 -6.71
C LEU A 79 -10.68 -3.16 -6.14
N LYS A 80 -10.23 -2.18 -6.92
CA LYS A 80 -10.26 -0.76 -6.55
C LYS A 80 -11.30 -0.01 -7.40
N PRO A 81 -12.06 0.94 -6.82
CA PRO A 81 -12.07 1.31 -5.39
C PRO A 81 -12.93 0.39 -4.50
N ASN A 82 -13.64 -0.59 -5.08
CA ASN A 82 -14.66 -1.38 -4.38
C ASN A 82 -14.18 -2.07 -3.09
N GLY A 83 -12.92 -2.49 -3.00
CA GLY A 83 -12.33 -3.10 -1.83
C GLY A 83 -12.42 -4.64 -1.78
N THR A 84 -13.24 -5.30 -2.62
CA THR A 84 -13.31 -6.77 -2.67
C THR A 84 -11.93 -7.39 -2.86
N VAL A 85 -11.59 -8.37 -2.02
CA VAL A 85 -10.33 -9.12 -2.09
C VAL A 85 -10.59 -10.52 -2.62
N ILE A 86 -9.73 -10.98 -3.53
CA ILE A 86 -9.72 -12.31 -4.15
C ILE A 86 -8.35 -12.91 -3.86
N LYS A 87 -8.27 -13.83 -2.90
CA LYS A 87 -7.06 -14.60 -2.60
C LYS A 87 -7.01 -15.86 -3.46
N LEU A 88 -5.94 -16.04 -4.21
CA LEU A 88 -5.61 -17.23 -4.98
C LEU A 88 -4.70 -18.13 -4.15
N ALA A 89 -5.08 -19.40 -4.02
CA ALA A 89 -4.25 -20.42 -3.39
C ALA A 89 -3.02 -20.75 -4.26
N LYS A 90 -2.12 -21.58 -3.72
CA LYS A 90 -1.03 -22.22 -4.50
C LYS A 90 -1.60 -23.02 -5.68
N MET A 91 -0.85 -23.11 -6.78
CA MET A 91 -1.25 -23.87 -7.99
C MET A 91 -2.60 -23.44 -8.57
N THR A 92 -2.89 -22.14 -8.57
CA THR A 92 -4.14 -21.56 -9.06
C THR A 92 -3.93 -20.83 -10.37
N THR A 93 -4.81 -21.08 -11.34
CA THR A 93 -4.90 -20.33 -12.59
C THR A 93 -6.22 -19.58 -12.62
N PHE A 94 -6.13 -18.26 -12.62
CA PHE A 94 -7.25 -17.35 -12.50
C PHE A 94 -7.22 -16.34 -13.65
N ARG A 95 -8.37 -16.07 -14.28
CA ARG A 95 -8.47 -15.16 -15.42
C ARG A 95 -9.48 -14.05 -15.16
N VAL A 96 -9.11 -12.83 -15.55
CA VAL A 96 -10.01 -11.67 -15.50
C VAL A 96 -10.81 -11.64 -16.79
N GLU A 97 -12.12 -11.88 -16.75
CA GLU A 97 -12.98 -11.87 -17.95
C GLU A 97 -13.54 -10.47 -18.22
N GLY A 98 -13.82 -9.71 -17.17
CA GLY A 98 -14.29 -8.34 -17.28
C GLY A 98 -14.38 -7.68 -15.91
N LEU A 99 -14.18 -6.37 -15.90
CA LEU A 99 -14.37 -5.55 -14.70
C LEU A 99 -15.61 -4.68 -14.90
N ALA A 100 -16.31 -4.40 -13.81
CA ALA A 100 -17.54 -3.64 -13.85
C ALA A 100 -17.27 -2.24 -14.40
N THR A 101 -18.06 -1.83 -15.38
CA THR A 101 -18.08 -0.47 -15.94
C THR A 101 -19.45 0.14 -15.70
N PRO A 102 -19.63 1.45 -15.87
CA PRO A 102 -20.95 2.06 -15.76
C PRO A 102 -21.97 1.57 -16.82
N GLN A 103 -21.55 0.82 -17.85
CA GLN A 103 -22.47 0.13 -18.78
C GLN A 103 -22.67 -1.37 -18.48
N LYS A 104 -21.80 -1.97 -17.66
CA LYS A 104 -21.85 -3.39 -17.30
C LYS A 104 -21.55 -3.53 -15.81
N GLU A 105 -22.59 -3.67 -15.00
CA GLU A 105 -22.54 -3.59 -13.54
C GLU A 105 -21.89 -4.81 -12.83
N GLN A 106 -21.27 -5.74 -13.56
CA GLN A 106 -20.82 -7.00 -13.00
C GLN A 106 -19.40 -7.35 -13.43
N ASN A 107 -18.51 -7.57 -12.44
CA ASN A 107 -17.20 -8.16 -12.68
C ASN A 107 -17.35 -9.65 -13.02
N GLY A 108 -16.53 -10.14 -13.93
CA GLY A 108 -16.46 -11.54 -14.33
C GLY A 108 -15.06 -12.07 -14.16
N PHE A 109 -14.94 -13.20 -13.47
CA PHE A 109 -13.68 -13.89 -13.25
C PHE A 109 -13.82 -15.36 -13.60
N THR A 110 -12.78 -15.98 -14.17
CA THR A 110 -12.75 -17.42 -14.40
C THR A 110 -11.69 -18.07 -13.52
N LEU A 111 -12.10 -19.02 -12.69
CA LEU A 111 -11.21 -19.96 -12.04
C LEU A 111 -10.99 -21.15 -13.00
N VAL A 112 -9.81 -21.18 -13.64
CA VAL A 112 -9.47 -22.22 -14.62
C VAL A 112 -9.10 -23.52 -13.90
N ALA A 113 -8.34 -23.42 -12.81
CA ALA A 113 -7.98 -24.52 -11.92
C ALA A 113 -7.46 -23.97 -10.59
N GLY A 114 -7.58 -24.74 -9.52
CA GLY A 114 -7.07 -24.39 -8.18
C GLY A 114 -8.16 -23.91 -7.25
N LYS A 115 -7.83 -23.00 -6.32
CA LYS A 115 -8.74 -22.57 -5.27
C LYS A 115 -8.61 -21.07 -5.02
N ILE A 116 -9.74 -20.44 -4.72
CA ILE A 116 -9.80 -19.04 -4.32
C ILE A 116 -10.60 -18.88 -3.04
N ARG A 117 -10.28 -17.84 -2.27
CA ARG A 117 -11.19 -17.20 -1.31
C ARG A 117 -11.54 -15.82 -1.83
N THR A 118 -12.80 -15.43 -1.74
CA THR A 118 -13.18 -14.04 -2.02
C THR A 118 -13.93 -13.46 -0.84
N VAL A 119 -13.56 -12.24 -0.50
CA VAL A 119 -14.13 -11.46 0.59
C VAL A 119 -14.69 -10.20 -0.05
N ALA A 120 -16.00 -10.19 -0.29
CA ALA A 120 -16.65 -9.09 -0.97
C ALA A 120 -16.81 -7.88 -0.05
N ALA A 121 -16.53 -6.69 -0.57
CA ALA A 121 -16.89 -5.44 0.08
C ALA A 121 -18.40 -5.17 -0.01
N VAL A 122 -18.90 -4.27 0.84
CA VAL A 122 -20.31 -3.83 0.82
C VAL A 122 -20.73 -3.40 -0.59
N GLY A 123 -21.84 -3.96 -1.09
CA GLY A 123 -22.41 -3.61 -2.39
C GLY A 123 -21.68 -4.20 -3.62
N SER A 124 -20.63 -5.01 -3.43
CA SER A 124 -19.94 -5.67 -4.54
C SER A 124 -20.80 -6.75 -5.22
N GLN A 125 -20.81 -6.77 -6.55
CA GLN A 125 -21.46 -7.78 -7.38
C GLN A 125 -20.49 -8.33 -8.44
N TYR A 126 -20.37 -9.65 -8.51
CA TYR A 126 -19.50 -10.31 -9.49
C TYR A 126 -19.94 -11.75 -9.75
N SER A 127 -19.42 -12.32 -10.83
CA SER A 127 -19.55 -13.74 -11.15
C SER A 127 -18.19 -14.41 -11.20
N VAL A 128 -18.10 -15.60 -10.63
CA VAL A 128 -16.94 -16.50 -10.80
C VAL A 128 -17.37 -17.70 -11.62
N TYR A 129 -16.68 -17.93 -12.74
CA TYR A 129 -16.92 -19.00 -13.68
C TYR A 129 -15.89 -20.11 -13.52
N THR A 130 -16.29 -21.34 -13.80
CA THR A 130 -15.37 -22.43 -14.17
C THR A 130 -15.78 -22.98 -15.53
N THR A 131 -15.17 -24.05 -16.01
CA THR A 131 -15.64 -24.70 -17.23
C THR A 131 -17.03 -25.33 -17.07
N SER A 132 -17.46 -25.65 -15.84
CA SER A 132 -18.72 -26.36 -15.56
C SER A 132 -19.72 -25.59 -14.69
N THR A 133 -19.30 -24.55 -13.96
CA THR A 133 -20.14 -23.88 -12.95
C THR A 133 -20.07 -22.36 -13.03
N VAL A 134 -21.07 -21.71 -12.42
CA VAL A 134 -21.14 -20.26 -12.22
C VAL A 134 -21.56 -19.98 -10.78
N ALA A 135 -20.84 -19.07 -10.13
CA ALA A 135 -21.18 -18.50 -8.84
C ALA A 135 -21.54 -17.01 -9.01
N GLY A 136 -22.79 -16.65 -8.72
CA GLY A 136 -23.26 -15.27 -8.64
C GLY A 136 -23.13 -14.74 -7.21
N VAL A 137 -22.36 -13.68 -7.04
CA VAL A 137 -21.96 -13.17 -5.72
C VAL A 137 -22.49 -11.77 -5.49
N ARG A 138 -23.04 -11.55 -4.30
CA ARG A 138 -23.41 -10.22 -3.79
C ARG A 138 -23.14 -10.13 -2.28
N GLY A 139 -22.03 -9.47 -1.90
CA GLY A 139 -21.68 -9.20 -0.50
C GLY A 139 -21.47 -10.43 0.40
N THR A 140 -20.45 -11.24 0.13
CA THR A 140 -20.24 -12.58 0.74
C THR A 140 -18.75 -12.86 1.03
N ASP A 141 -18.45 -13.70 2.03
CA ASP A 141 -17.16 -14.38 2.24
C ASP A 141 -17.30 -15.87 1.88
N PHE A 142 -16.60 -16.32 0.84
CA PHE A 142 -16.68 -17.71 0.40
C PHE A 142 -15.38 -18.19 -0.25
N THR A 143 -15.22 -19.52 -0.30
CA THR A 143 -14.18 -20.19 -1.07
C THR A 143 -14.78 -20.97 -2.23
N MET A 144 -13.99 -21.10 -3.29
CA MET A 144 -14.33 -21.89 -4.46
C MET A 144 -13.11 -22.68 -4.92
N ALA A 145 -13.26 -23.99 -5.07
CA ALA A 145 -12.23 -24.90 -5.56
C ALA A 145 -12.70 -25.57 -6.85
N PHE A 146 -11.80 -25.65 -7.82
CA PHE A 146 -12.11 -26.23 -9.12
C PHE A 146 -10.96 -27.08 -9.66
N GLN A 147 -11.30 -28.32 -10.00
CA GLN A 147 -10.49 -29.26 -10.77
C GLN A 147 -11.40 -29.95 -11.78
N GLU A 148 -11.07 -29.84 -13.06
CA GLU A 148 -11.89 -30.36 -14.14
C GLU A 148 -12.26 -31.84 -13.95
N GLY A 149 -13.57 -32.13 -13.92
CA GLY A 149 -14.12 -33.47 -13.77
C GLY A 149 -13.98 -34.11 -12.39
N ALA A 150 -13.34 -33.45 -11.43
CA ALA A 150 -13.06 -33.99 -10.09
C ALA A 150 -13.71 -33.17 -8.97
N GLU A 151 -13.61 -31.83 -9.04
CA GLU A 151 -14.05 -30.95 -7.96
C GLU A 151 -14.59 -29.63 -8.54
N ALA A 152 -15.74 -29.20 -8.04
CA ALA A 152 -16.33 -27.90 -8.31
C ALA A 152 -17.15 -27.51 -7.07
N MET A 153 -16.44 -27.13 -6.02
CA MET A 153 -16.97 -26.93 -4.68
C MET A 153 -16.97 -25.45 -4.30
N LEU A 154 -18.06 -25.01 -3.67
CA LEU A 154 -18.21 -23.68 -3.11
C LEU A 154 -18.61 -23.77 -1.63
N LEU A 155 -17.95 -23.02 -0.75
CA LEU A 155 -18.22 -23.00 0.69
C LEU A 155 -18.35 -21.56 1.20
N VAL A 156 -19.44 -21.24 1.88
CA VAL A 156 -19.79 -19.86 2.30
C VAL A 156 -19.70 -19.71 3.81
N THR A 157 -18.90 -18.76 4.29
CA THR A 157 -18.76 -18.46 5.72
C THR A 157 -19.57 -17.25 6.16
N LYS A 158 -19.79 -16.28 5.26
CA LYS A 158 -20.69 -15.13 5.49
C LYS A 158 -21.48 -14.79 4.24
N GLY A 159 -22.74 -14.39 4.40
CA GLY A 159 -23.62 -14.03 3.29
C GLY A 159 -24.18 -15.25 2.55
N LYS A 160 -24.42 -15.11 1.25
CA LYS A 160 -24.99 -16.16 0.39
C LYS A 160 -24.47 -16.06 -1.04
N VAL A 161 -24.39 -17.19 -1.74
CA VAL A 161 -23.98 -17.27 -3.15
C VAL A 161 -25.03 -18.05 -3.93
N GLU A 162 -25.38 -17.54 -5.11
CA GLU A 162 -26.14 -18.33 -6.08
C GLU A 162 -25.16 -19.19 -6.88
N PHE A 163 -25.29 -20.52 -6.81
CA PHE A 163 -24.34 -21.46 -7.40
C PHE A 163 -25.06 -22.48 -8.28
N GLY A 164 -24.52 -22.74 -9.47
CA GLY A 164 -25.11 -23.71 -10.40
C GLY A 164 -24.21 -24.08 -11.56
N GLY A 165 -24.75 -24.89 -12.47
CA GLY A 165 -24.06 -25.26 -13.71
C GLY A 165 -23.95 -24.08 -14.68
N ARG A 166 -22.94 -24.10 -15.55
CA ARG A 166 -22.74 -23.09 -16.59
C ARG A 166 -23.62 -23.38 -17.82
N GLY A 167 -24.60 -22.53 -18.06
CA GLY A 167 -25.52 -22.58 -19.18
C GLY A 167 -25.07 -21.75 -20.39
N GLU A 168 -25.94 -21.64 -21.39
CA GLU A 168 -25.69 -20.82 -22.59
C GLU A 168 -25.53 -19.34 -22.22
N GLY A 169 -24.54 -18.67 -22.81
CA GLY A 169 -24.27 -17.26 -22.53
C GLY A 169 -23.82 -16.97 -21.09
N ASP A 170 -23.21 -17.95 -20.42
CA ASP A 170 -22.72 -17.88 -19.04
C ASP A 170 -23.81 -17.70 -17.96
N ALA A 171 -25.06 -18.02 -18.30
CA ALA A 171 -26.17 -18.04 -17.35
C ALA A 171 -26.03 -19.19 -16.32
N ILE A 172 -26.56 -18.98 -15.12
CA ILE A 172 -26.60 -20.02 -14.08
C ILE A 172 -27.74 -20.99 -14.37
N ALA A 173 -27.42 -22.26 -14.64
CA ALA A 173 -28.37 -23.35 -14.82
C ALA A 173 -28.49 -24.17 -13.53
N ASN A 174 -29.71 -24.60 -13.17
CA ASN A 174 -30.00 -25.36 -11.95
C ASN A 174 -29.49 -24.67 -10.68
N ALA A 175 -29.66 -23.35 -10.59
CA ALA A 175 -29.16 -22.53 -9.50
C ALA A 175 -29.71 -22.99 -8.13
N ILE A 176 -28.82 -23.04 -7.14
CA ILE A 176 -29.12 -23.20 -5.73
C ILE A 176 -28.54 -22.01 -4.95
N LEU A 177 -29.13 -21.71 -3.79
CA LEU A 177 -28.56 -20.76 -2.84
C LEU A 177 -27.73 -21.50 -1.79
N VAL A 178 -26.46 -21.13 -1.65
CA VAL A 178 -25.56 -21.62 -0.60
C VAL A 178 -25.37 -20.49 0.40
N GLY A 179 -25.86 -20.66 1.63
CA GLY A 179 -25.78 -19.67 2.69
C GLY A 179 -24.59 -19.87 3.63
N ALA A 180 -24.36 -18.91 4.52
CA ALA A 180 -23.37 -19.01 5.59
C ALA A 180 -23.50 -20.34 6.37
N GLY A 181 -22.38 -21.02 6.58
CA GLY A 181 -22.35 -22.34 7.23
C GLY A 181 -22.60 -23.52 6.28
N GLN A 182 -22.76 -23.26 4.98
CA GLN A 182 -23.06 -24.29 3.98
C GLN A 182 -22.01 -24.37 2.87
N PHE A 183 -21.95 -25.54 2.24
CA PHE A 183 -21.20 -25.79 1.02
C PHE A 183 -22.09 -26.48 -0.02
N ALA A 184 -21.67 -26.43 -1.28
CA ALA A 184 -22.23 -27.26 -2.34
C ALA A 184 -21.12 -27.69 -3.30
N ASP A 185 -21.24 -28.90 -3.83
CA ASP A 185 -20.32 -29.45 -4.83
C ASP A 185 -21.12 -29.91 -6.05
N PHE A 186 -20.80 -29.33 -7.20
CA PHE A 186 -21.52 -29.58 -8.44
C PHE A 186 -21.40 -31.04 -8.90
N PHE A 187 -20.23 -31.67 -8.72
CA PHE A 187 -20.03 -33.07 -9.09
C PHE A 187 -20.63 -34.04 -8.05
N LYS A 188 -21.00 -33.56 -6.87
CA LYS A 188 -21.68 -34.33 -5.81
C LYS A 188 -23.17 -33.97 -5.67
N GLY A 189 -23.81 -33.64 -6.79
CA GLY A 189 -25.27 -33.52 -6.86
C GLY A 189 -25.82 -32.11 -6.64
N LEU A 190 -24.97 -31.08 -6.52
CA LEU A 190 -25.35 -29.66 -6.45
C LEU A 190 -26.49 -29.41 -5.45
N ALA A 191 -26.22 -29.70 -4.18
CA ALA A 191 -27.14 -29.42 -3.08
C ALA A 191 -26.39 -28.69 -1.97
N ALA A 192 -27.03 -27.66 -1.39
CA ALA A 192 -26.50 -26.96 -0.23
C ALA A 192 -26.59 -27.86 1.02
N ALA A 193 -25.47 -28.06 1.70
CA ALA A 193 -25.36 -28.87 2.91
C ALA A 193 -24.48 -28.16 3.94
N PRO A 194 -24.67 -28.38 5.26
CA PRO A 194 -23.76 -27.85 6.26
C PRO A 194 -22.37 -28.49 6.11
N PHE A 195 -21.31 -27.70 6.22
CA PHE A 195 -19.94 -28.23 6.20
C PHE A 195 -19.50 -28.69 7.60
N SER A 196 -18.59 -29.66 7.67
CA SER A 196 -17.91 -30.03 8.92
C SER A 196 -16.75 -29.08 9.24
N PRO A 197 -16.27 -29.01 10.49
CA PRO A 197 -15.07 -28.24 10.85
C PRO A 197 -13.84 -28.63 10.02
N GLU A 198 -13.68 -29.92 9.68
CA GLU A 198 -12.58 -30.40 8.85
C GLU A 198 -12.68 -29.91 7.41
N GLN A 199 -13.90 -29.84 6.86
CA GLN A 199 -14.14 -29.29 5.53
C GLN A 199 -13.91 -27.78 5.49
N LEU A 200 -14.25 -27.06 6.57
CA LEU A 200 -13.96 -25.64 6.71
C LEU A 200 -12.44 -25.39 6.74
N ALA A 201 -11.70 -26.12 7.57
CA ALA A 201 -10.24 -26.02 7.66
C ALA A 201 -9.58 -26.31 6.30
N ALA A 202 -9.93 -27.43 5.66
CA ALA A 202 -9.40 -27.79 4.34
C ALA A 202 -9.70 -26.74 3.25
N ALA A 203 -10.80 -26.01 3.37
CA ALA A 203 -11.19 -24.99 2.42
C ALA A 203 -10.54 -23.62 2.68
N TYR A 204 -10.11 -23.31 3.92
CA TYR A 204 -9.64 -21.97 4.31
C TYR A 204 -8.18 -21.88 4.77
N ASP A 205 -7.56 -22.99 5.21
CA ASP A 205 -6.22 -22.99 5.84
C ASP A 205 -5.11 -22.42 4.94
N ASP A 206 -5.22 -22.55 3.63
CA ASP A 206 -4.24 -22.10 2.62
C ASP A 206 -4.66 -20.82 1.87
N VAL A 207 -5.76 -20.19 2.29
CA VAL A 207 -6.32 -18.95 1.73
C VAL A 207 -6.73 -17.97 2.84
N VAL A 208 -5.99 -17.98 3.94
CA VAL A 208 -6.16 -17.04 5.06
C VAL A 208 -5.83 -15.62 4.60
N ILE A 209 -6.76 -14.69 4.79
CA ILE A 209 -6.55 -13.26 4.56
C ILE A 209 -6.46 -12.61 5.94
N PRO A 210 -5.38 -11.88 6.27
CA PRO A 210 -5.29 -11.15 7.54
C PRO A 210 -6.43 -10.16 7.70
N ILE A 211 -6.92 -10.01 8.93
CA ILE A 211 -8.09 -9.18 9.25
C ILE A 211 -7.92 -7.74 8.74
N GLU A 212 -6.71 -7.19 8.82
CA GLU A 212 -6.36 -5.84 8.38
C GLU A 212 -6.48 -5.62 6.86
N ARG A 213 -6.45 -6.72 6.08
CA ARG A 213 -6.58 -6.72 4.62
C ARG A 213 -7.97 -7.12 4.15
N MET A 214 -8.86 -7.54 5.05
CA MET A 214 -10.25 -7.82 4.71
C MET A 214 -11.01 -6.50 4.48
N PRO A 215 -11.83 -6.39 3.42
CA PRO A 215 -12.68 -5.22 3.24
C PRO A 215 -13.75 -5.11 4.32
N GLU A 216 -14.25 -3.89 4.53
CA GLU A 216 -15.48 -3.69 5.33
C GLU A 216 -16.62 -4.52 4.71
N GLN A 217 -17.17 -5.43 5.52
CA GLN A 217 -18.31 -6.27 5.16
C GLN A 217 -19.57 -5.69 5.79
N ALA A 218 -20.71 -5.81 5.11
CA ALA A 218 -21.98 -5.37 5.67
C ALA A 218 -22.28 -6.24 6.91
N ALA A 219 -22.53 -5.61 8.05
CA ALA A 219 -23.08 -6.31 9.20
C ALA A 219 -24.50 -6.75 8.83
N GLU A 220 -24.75 -8.06 8.73
CA GLU A 220 -26.11 -8.56 8.75
C GLU A 220 -26.56 -8.76 10.21
N GLU A 221 -27.77 -8.28 10.47
CA GLU A 221 -28.50 -8.42 11.73
C GLU A 221 -28.36 -9.85 12.28
N ALA A 222 -27.87 -9.95 13.52
CA ALA A 222 -27.85 -11.20 14.25
C ALA A 222 -29.26 -11.81 14.22
N ALA A 223 -29.39 -12.96 13.58
CA ALA A 223 -30.57 -13.80 13.69
C ALA A 223 -30.83 -14.08 15.18
N ALA A 224 -31.89 -13.49 15.70
CA ALA A 224 -32.39 -13.79 17.04
C ALA A 224 -32.67 -15.30 17.15
N PRO A 225 -32.33 -15.95 18.28
CA PRO A 225 -32.65 -17.36 18.48
C PRO A 225 -34.16 -17.57 18.43
N ALA A 226 -34.58 -18.60 17.69
CA ALA A 226 -35.96 -19.05 17.67
C ALA A 226 -36.40 -19.49 19.07
N GLU A 227 -37.39 -18.80 19.64
CA GLU A 227 -38.20 -19.34 20.74
C GLU A 227 -39.66 -19.55 20.32
N ALA A 228 -40.17 -20.63 20.89
CA ALA A 228 -41.41 -21.35 20.68
C ALA A 228 -42.72 -20.56 20.43
N THR A 229 -43.58 -21.29 19.73
CA THR A 229 -44.98 -21.08 19.37
C THR A 229 -45.98 -20.72 20.50
N SER A 230 -46.90 -19.80 20.15
CA SER A 230 -48.36 -19.76 20.45
C SER A 230 -48.87 -19.07 21.75
N PRO A 231 -50.12 -18.54 21.77
CA PRO A 231 -50.84 -17.84 20.69
C PRO A 231 -51.55 -16.54 21.12
N SER A 232 -51.88 -15.77 20.09
CA SER A 232 -52.82 -14.64 19.98
C SER A 232 -54.06 -14.69 20.88
N VAL A 233 -54.40 -13.54 21.48
CA VAL A 233 -55.79 -13.14 21.80
C VAL A 233 -56.10 -11.82 21.10
N ALA A 234 -57.23 -11.84 20.40
CA ALA A 234 -57.81 -10.76 19.62
C ALA A 234 -58.32 -9.59 20.49
N ALA A 235 -58.30 -8.38 19.94
CA ALA A 235 -59.49 -7.53 19.80
C ALA A 235 -59.17 -6.32 18.92
N ALA A 236 -59.90 -6.20 17.82
CA ALA A 236 -59.93 -5.06 16.92
C ALA A 236 -60.55 -3.83 17.59
N THR A 237 -60.06 -2.64 17.24
CA THR A 237 -60.83 -1.40 17.30
C THR A 237 -60.83 -0.79 15.92
N ASP A 238 -62.02 -0.67 15.36
CA ASP A 238 -62.34 0.03 14.13
C ASP A 238 -62.64 1.50 14.47
N LEU A 239 -62.34 2.40 13.52
CA LEU A 239 -62.99 3.69 13.18
C LEU A 239 -62.00 4.78 12.73
N THR A 240 -62.17 5.18 11.46
CA THR A 240 -61.63 6.30 10.66
C THR A 240 -62.43 7.61 10.90
N PRO A 241 -62.21 8.76 10.19
CA PRO A 241 -61.02 9.51 9.72
C PRO A 241 -61.06 11.07 9.96
N ALA A 242 -60.00 11.78 9.51
CA ALA A 242 -59.84 13.22 9.17
C ALA A 242 -59.77 14.25 10.33
N THR A 243 -58.90 15.29 10.36
CA THR A 243 -58.51 16.30 9.34
C THR A 243 -57.27 17.09 9.84
N GLU A 244 -56.41 17.60 8.95
CA GLU A 244 -55.28 18.53 9.23
C GLU A 244 -55.74 19.95 9.67
N PRO A 245 -54.85 20.79 10.25
CA PRO A 245 -54.12 21.76 9.41
C PRO A 245 -52.64 22.04 9.78
N SER A 246 -51.85 22.25 8.71
CA SER A 246 -50.83 23.28 8.43
C SER A 246 -49.69 23.57 9.44
N SER A 247 -48.47 23.18 9.06
CA SER A 247 -47.17 23.65 9.56
C SER A 247 -46.31 24.15 8.40
N ALA A 248 -46.23 25.47 8.19
CA ALA A 248 -45.38 26.09 7.17
C ALA A 248 -44.30 27.02 7.74
N GLU A 249 -44.32 27.32 9.05
CA GLU A 249 -43.36 28.26 9.66
C GLU A 249 -42.16 27.59 10.36
N GLU A 250 -42.14 26.27 10.55
CA GLU A 250 -40.98 25.56 11.16
C GLU A 250 -39.92 25.11 10.14
N ALA A 251 -40.24 25.13 8.83
CA ALA A 251 -39.34 24.63 7.79
C ALA A 251 -38.23 25.63 7.41
N GLU A 252 -38.50 26.94 7.45
CA GLU A 252 -37.53 27.95 6.97
C GLU A 252 -36.36 28.16 7.94
N THR A 253 -36.55 27.96 9.25
CA THR A 253 -35.45 28.03 10.23
C THR A 253 -34.56 26.79 10.25
N ALA A 254 -35.09 25.61 9.92
CA ALA A 254 -34.32 24.38 9.83
C ALA A 254 -33.42 24.34 8.58
N GLU A 255 -33.88 24.87 7.45
CA GLU A 255 -33.09 24.90 6.20
C GLU A 255 -31.89 25.88 6.25
N ALA A 256 -32.01 26.99 6.98
CA ALA A 256 -30.92 27.98 7.07
C ALA A 256 -29.75 27.50 7.94
N VAL A 257 -30.03 26.72 8.99
CA VAL A 257 -29.02 26.08 9.85
C VAL A 257 -28.35 24.91 9.11
N SER A 258 -29.15 24.07 8.43
CA SER A 258 -28.68 22.94 7.62
C SER A 258 -27.74 23.34 6.47
N LYS A 259 -28.03 24.44 5.76
CA LYS A 259 -27.17 24.91 4.65
C LYS A 259 -25.84 25.49 5.12
N THR A 260 -25.80 26.08 6.31
CA THR A 260 -24.56 26.62 6.90
C THR A 260 -23.67 25.50 7.43
N GLU A 261 -24.28 24.47 8.04
CA GLU A 261 -23.57 23.24 8.45
C GLU A 261 -23.01 22.47 7.25
N SER A 262 -23.76 22.40 6.13
CA SER A 262 -23.27 21.80 4.87
C SER A 262 -22.03 22.51 4.33
N ALA A 263 -22.08 23.84 4.18
CA ALA A 263 -20.96 24.60 3.61
C ALA A 263 -19.71 24.61 4.49
N VAL A 264 -19.87 24.57 5.83
CA VAL A 264 -18.76 24.44 6.77
C VAL A 264 -18.21 23.01 6.76
N MET A 265 -19.05 21.98 6.69
CA MET A 265 -18.61 20.59 6.57
C MET A 265 -17.90 20.33 5.25
N ASP A 266 -18.34 20.93 4.14
CA ASP A 266 -17.68 20.85 2.84
C ASP A 266 -16.31 21.54 2.89
N TRP A 267 -16.21 22.73 3.50
CA TRP A 267 -14.93 23.40 3.72
C TRP A 267 -13.98 22.60 4.66
N LEU A 268 -14.51 21.99 5.72
CA LEU A 268 -13.74 21.14 6.66
C LEU A 268 -13.22 19.87 5.97
N ARG A 269 -13.99 19.26 5.07
CA ARG A 269 -13.54 18.14 4.21
C ARG A 269 -12.42 18.59 3.27
N ASP A 270 -12.61 19.72 2.58
CA ASP A 270 -11.73 20.17 1.50
C ASP A 270 -10.39 20.76 1.97
N VAL A 271 -10.36 21.33 3.18
CA VAL A 271 -9.19 22.06 3.71
C VAL A 271 -8.45 21.30 4.80
N LEU A 272 -9.14 20.47 5.59
CA LEU A 272 -8.54 19.80 6.76
C LEU A 272 -8.41 18.27 6.61
N GLY A 273 -8.79 17.70 5.47
CA GLY A 273 -8.67 16.27 5.20
C GLY A 273 -9.55 15.44 6.12
N MET A 274 -10.83 15.81 6.25
CA MET A 274 -11.75 15.13 7.15
C MET A 274 -12.19 13.77 6.60
N GLU A 275 -11.84 12.69 7.27
CA GLU A 275 -12.30 11.32 6.98
C GLU A 275 -13.53 11.01 7.84
N ILE A 276 -14.60 10.48 7.25
CA ILE A 276 -15.80 10.03 7.98
C ILE A 276 -16.02 8.56 7.67
N GLY A 277 -16.20 7.75 8.71
CA GLY A 277 -16.48 6.31 8.60
C GLY A 277 -17.22 5.79 9.82
N SER A 278 -17.32 4.48 9.93
CA SER A 278 -17.84 3.79 11.12
C SER A 278 -16.82 2.81 11.67
N ILE A 279 -16.83 2.56 12.97
CA ILE A 279 -15.95 1.61 13.64
C ILE A 279 -16.75 0.81 14.67
N THR A 280 -16.56 -0.50 14.70
CA THR A 280 -17.20 -1.35 15.71
C THR A 280 -16.25 -1.54 16.89
N ILE A 281 -16.68 -1.12 18.07
CA ILE A 281 -15.89 -1.21 19.30
C ILE A 281 -16.72 -2.00 20.33
N ASN A 282 -16.17 -3.09 20.85
CA ASN A 282 -16.86 -3.99 21.79
C ASN A 282 -18.23 -4.50 21.30
N GLY A 283 -18.41 -4.65 19.98
CA GLY A 283 -19.67 -5.09 19.36
C GLY A 283 -20.70 -3.99 19.13
N GLU A 284 -20.42 -2.75 19.53
CA GLU A 284 -21.26 -1.58 19.23
C GLU A 284 -20.66 -0.78 18.06
N THR A 285 -21.50 -0.35 17.13
CA THR A 285 -21.09 0.47 15.98
C THR A 285 -21.08 1.94 16.36
N TRP A 286 -19.94 2.60 16.19
CA TRP A 286 -19.73 4.02 16.39
C TRP A 286 -19.49 4.70 15.04
N ALA A 287 -19.89 5.96 14.91
CA ALA A 287 -19.43 6.81 13.82
C ALA A 287 -18.05 7.38 14.18
N LYS A 288 -17.21 7.62 13.17
CA LYS A 288 -15.85 8.16 13.31
C LYS A 288 -15.69 9.32 12.35
N ALA A 289 -15.23 10.46 12.84
CA ALA A 289 -14.73 11.57 12.05
C ALA A 289 -13.27 11.83 12.42
N VAL A 290 -12.38 12.04 11.46
CA VAL A 290 -10.96 12.32 11.72
C VAL A 290 -10.55 13.55 10.95
N ILE A 291 -9.89 14.48 11.61
CA ILE A 291 -9.32 15.67 10.96
C ILE A 291 -7.78 15.60 11.08
N GLN A 292 -7.06 15.81 9.98
CA GLN A 292 -5.60 15.66 9.94
C GLN A 292 -4.88 16.86 9.32
N PRO A 293 -4.92 18.05 9.96
CA PRO A 293 -4.27 19.22 9.40
C PRO A 293 -2.74 19.13 9.54
N THR A 294 -2.05 19.56 8.49
CA THR A 294 -0.59 19.74 8.50
C THR A 294 -0.25 21.22 8.36
N PHE A 295 0.58 21.72 9.26
CA PHE A 295 1.05 23.09 9.29
C PHE A 295 2.54 23.14 9.04
N THR A 296 2.98 24.09 8.19
CA THR A 296 4.39 24.38 7.98
C THR A 296 4.65 25.85 8.28
N ILE A 297 5.47 26.12 9.31
CA ILE A 297 5.88 27.47 9.72
C ILE A 297 7.41 27.51 9.71
N GLY A 298 7.97 28.11 8.66
CA GLY A 298 9.42 28.09 8.45
C GLY A 298 9.92 26.65 8.29
N LYS A 299 10.82 26.22 9.17
CA LYS A 299 11.36 24.85 9.19
C LYS A 299 10.54 23.87 10.02
N LEU A 300 9.57 24.35 10.79
CA LEU A 300 8.71 23.51 11.62
C LEU A 300 7.53 23.00 10.77
N ARG A 301 7.41 21.68 10.65
CA ARG A 301 6.25 20.98 10.08
C ARG A 301 5.57 20.20 11.22
N THR A 302 4.26 20.32 11.35
CA THR A 302 3.51 19.61 12.40
C THR A 302 2.23 19.07 11.81
N GLY A 303 2.03 17.77 11.94
CA GLY A 303 0.78 17.08 11.59
C GLY A 303 0.00 16.76 12.86
N LEU A 304 -1.31 17.02 12.83
CA LEU A 304 -2.22 16.61 13.89
C LEU A 304 -3.05 15.41 13.42
N TYR A 305 -3.49 14.58 14.37
CA TYR A 305 -4.45 13.51 14.15
C TYR A 305 -5.58 13.64 15.17
N LEU A 306 -6.75 14.08 14.70
CA LEU A 306 -7.86 14.51 15.54
C LEU A 306 -9.08 13.61 15.31
N PRO A 307 -9.10 12.38 15.85
CA PRO A 307 -10.24 11.48 15.74
C PRO A 307 -11.31 11.81 16.77
N VAL A 308 -12.55 11.86 16.32
CA VAL A 308 -13.75 11.90 17.16
C VAL A 308 -14.60 10.69 16.80
N ILE A 309 -14.76 9.79 17.76
CA ILE A 309 -15.61 8.61 17.63
C ILE A 309 -16.86 8.91 18.46
N TYR A 310 -18.05 8.80 17.88
CA TYR A 310 -19.30 9.24 18.50
C TYR A 310 -20.45 8.28 18.19
N SER A 311 -21.38 8.16 19.14
CA SER A 311 -22.52 7.24 19.03
C SER A 311 -23.71 7.85 18.31
N SER A 312 -23.93 9.16 18.46
CA SER A 312 -25.10 9.85 17.90
C SER A 312 -24.81 11.24 17.36
N ASN A 313 -23.98 12.05 18.04
CA ASN A 313 -23.73 13.44 17.62
C ASN A 313 -22.24 13.82 17.70
N LEU A 314 -21.65 14.14 16.55
CA LEU A 314 -20.25 14.59 16.44
C LEU A 314 -19.96 15.83 17.30
N PHE A 315 -20.93 16.71 17.50
CA PHE A 315 -20.75 17.99 18.19
C PHE A 315 -21.16 17.96 19.67
N ASP A 316 -21.59 16.80 20.18
CA ASP A 316 -21.88 16.61 21.59
C ASP A 316 -20.82 15.68 22.23
N PRO A 317 -19.85 16.24 22.98
CA PRO A 317 -18.78 15.47 23.63
C PRO A 317 -19.29 14.38 24.59
N SER A 318 -20.53 14.51 25.11
CA SER A 318 -21.11 13.48 25.98
C SER A 318 -21.40 12.17 25.25
N THR A 319 -21.47 12.21 23.91
CA THR A 319 -21.74 11.07 23.05
C THR A 319 -20.46 10.47 22.45
N TRP A 320 -19.29 11.03 22.79
CA TRP A 320 -18.00 10.58 22.28
C TRP A 320 -17.52 9.31 23.00
N TYR A 321 -16.87 8.43 22.25
CA TYR A 321 -16.27 7.21 22.77
C TYR A 321 -15.14 7.56 23.73
N ARG A 322 -15.10 6.88 24.89
CA ARG A 322 -14.10 7.08 25.95
C ARG A 322 -13.32 5.78 26.17
N PRO A 323 -12.18 5.59 25.48
CA PRO A 323 -11.38 4.38 25.61
C PRO A 323 -10.98 4.13 27.07
N SER A 324 -11.38 2.97 27.61
CA SER A 324 -11.15 2.63 29.03
C SER A 324 -11.64 3.69 30.02
N GLY A 325 -12.67 4.47 29.65
CA GLY A 325 -13.21 5.56 30.47
C GLY A 325 -12.42 6.87 30.40
N ASN A 326 -11.35 6.96 29.61
CA ASN A 326 -10.53 8.17 29.41
C ASN A 326 -11.23 9.12 28.44
N ASP A 327 -11.44 10.37 28.83
CA ASP A 327 -11.90 11.42 27.93
C ASP A 327 -10.70 12.09 27.27
N GLU A 328 -10.27 11.57 26.12
CA GLU A 328 -9.06 12.03 25.39
C GLU A 328 -9.14 13.48 24.87
N TRP A 329 -10.27 14.14 25.06
CA TRP A 329 -10.53 15.50 24.62
C TRP A 329 -10.75 16.46 25.80
N SER A 330 -10.59 15.96 27.03
CA SER A 330 -10.74 16.76 28.24
C SER A 330 -9.48 17.55 28.57
N PHE A 331 -8.29 17.09 28.17
CA PHE A 331 -7.00 17.73 28.48
C PHE A 331 -6.86 18.09 29.98
N GLY A 332 -7.19 17.13 30.85
CA GLY A 332 -7.16 17.26 32.31
C GLY A 332 -8.27 18.11 32.92
N THR A 333 -9.24 18.60 32.14
CA THR A 333 -10.37 19.39 32.68
C THR A 333 -11.37 18.55 33.46
N ASP A 334 -11.46 17.25 33.18
CA ASP A 334 -12.25 16.26 33.92
C ASP A 334 -11.66 15.95 35.31
N ILE A 335 -10.33 15.98 35.45
CA ILE A 335 -9.59 15.86 36.71
C ILE A 335 -9.61 17.17 37.52
N GLY A 336 -9.56 18.30 36.80
CA GLY A 336 -9.68 19.65 37.33
C GLY A 336 -8.34 20.33 37.66
N TRP A 337 -8.13 21.50 37.07
CA TRP A 337 -6.94 22.34 37.30
C TRP A 337 -7.04 23.16 38.59
N ASN A 338 -6.81 22.51 39.73
CA ASN A 338 -6.82 23.14 41.06
C ASN A 338 -5.59 22.75 41.89
N ALA A 339 -5.40 23.39 43.05
CA ALA A 339 -4.20 23.21 43.89
C ALA A 339 -3.96 21.74 44.32
N ASP A 340 -5.02 20.95 44.45
CA ASP A 340 -4.94 19.55 44.91
C ASP A 340 -4.73 18.57 43.73
N ASN A 341 -5.18 18.92 42.52
CA ASN A 341 -5.24 18.02 41.35
C ASN A 341 -4.38 18.44 40.15
N TRP A 342 -3.64 19.56 40.23
CA TRP A 342 -2.92 20.10 39.06
C TRP A 342 -1.90 19.13 38.43
N LEU A 343 -1.25 18.29 39.23
CA LEU A 343 -0.22 17.36 38.74
C LEU A 343 -0.86 16.17 37.98
N PRO A 344 -1.90 15.49 38.52
CA PRO A 344 -2.72 14.56 37.75
C PRO A 344 -3.34 15.17 36.48
N ALA A 345 -3.90 16.38 36.56
CA ALA A 345 -4.49 17.08 35.41
C ALA A 345 -3.45 17.37 34.31
N LEU A 346 -2.22 17.73 34.71
CA LEU A 346 -1.11 17.91 33.76
C LEU A 346 -0.70 16.60 33.08
N GLY A 347 -0.66 15.51 33.83
CA GLY A 347 -0.34 14.19 33.28
C GLY A 347 -1.35 13.74 32.23
N ASP A 348 -2.64 13.92 32.53
CA ASP A 348 -3.74 13.64 31.61
C ASP A 348 -3.69 14.54 30.37
N ALA A 349 -3.56 15.85 30.56
CA ALA A 349 -3.43 16.81 29.46
C ALA A 349 -2.24 16.50 28.53
N ALA A 350 -1.10 16.08 29.09
CA ALA A 350 0.07 15.70 28.30
C ALA A 350 -0.18 14.42 27.49
N LYS A 351 -0.84 13.42 28.08
CA LYS A 351 -1.23 12.17 27.41
C LYS A 351 -2.22 12.44 26.27
N ASP A 352 -3.28 13.20 26.55
CA ASP A 352 -4.30 13.59 25.57
C ASP A 352 -3.66 14.36 24.41
N LEU A 353 -2.80 15.34 24.71
CA LEU A 353 -2.09 16.11 23.69
C LEU A 353 -1.17 15.22 22.83
N ALA A 354 -0.44 14.29 23.44
CA ALA A 354 0.44 13.37 22.72
C ALA A 354 -0.35 12.52 21.70
N LEU A 355 -1.57 12.10 22.04
CA LEU A 355 -2.44 11.33 21.13
C LEU A 355 -2.95 12.14 19.94
N LYS A 356 -2.95 13.48 20.02
CA LYS A 356 -3.42 14.38 18.97
C LYS A 356 -2.31 14.86 18.02
N ILE A 357 -1.05 14.65 18.38
CA ILE A 357 0.10 14.98 17.54
C ILE A 357 0.43 13.75 16.69
N LYS A 358 0.30 13.87 15.36
CA LYS A 358 0.73 12.82 14.42
C LYS A 358 2.26 12.84 14.31
N PHE A 359 2.81 14.02 14.03
CA PHE A 359 4.25 14.21 13.96
C PHE A 359 4.64 15.67 14.20
N ILE A 360 5.89 15.85 14.63
CA ILE A 360 6.58 17.14 14.65
C ILE A 360 7.91 16.97 13.95
N GLU A 361 8.20 17.86 13.01
CA GLU A 361 9.45 17.90 12.29
C GLU A 361 10.01 19.31 12.29
N TYR A 362 11.31 19.42 12.43
CA TYR A 362 12.04 20.66 12.30
C TYR A 362 13.26 20.42 11.41
N GLY A 363 13.36 21.18 10.32
CA GLY A 363 14.49 21.15 9.39
C GLY A 363 14.48 19.96 8.42
N GLN A 364 15.38 20.00 7.44
CA GLN A 364 15.52 18.99 6.40
C GLN A 364 16.87 18.26 6.48
N PRO A 365 16.89 16.92 6.44
CA PRO A 365 18.13 16.15 6.32
C PRO A 365 18.99 16.62 5.13
N LEU A 366 20.31 16.53 5.26
CA LEU A 366 21.31 16.96 4.26
C LEU A 366 21.36 18.47 3.93
N GLU A 367 20.35 19.25 4.29
CA GLU A 367 20.29 20.70 4.05
C GLU A 367 20.53 21.52 5.32
N ASP A 368 19.85 21.16 6.40
CA ASP A 368 19.88 21.90 7.65
C ASP A 368 20.94 21.38 8.62
N LYS A 369 21.57 22.32 9.33
CA LYS A 369 22.58 21.98 10.34
C LYS A 369 22.03 21.18 11.50
N PHE A 370 20.75 21.34 11.81
CA PHE A 370 20.07 20.56 12.83
C PHE A 370 18.68 20.24 12.30
N PHE A 371 18.32 18.97 12.38
CA PHE A 371 16.95 18.55 12.13
C PHE A 371 16.52 17.53 13.18
N ILE A 372 15.22 17.48 13.43
CA ILE A 372 14.58 16.47 14.26
C ILE A 372 13.19 16.18 13.69
N LYS A 373 12.85 14.91 13.55
CA LYS A 373 11.54 14.41 13.16
C LYS A 373 11.09 13.42 14.22
N VAL A 374 9.87 13.56 14.73
CA VAL A 374 9.31 12.67 15.76
C VAL A 374 7.83 12.40 15.50
N GLY A 375 7.41 11.14 15.65
CA GLY A 375 6.00 10.71 15.51
C GLY A 375 5.78 9.63 14.45
N ASN A 376 4.62 9.64 13.81
CA ASN A 376 4.28 8.83 12.64
C ASN A 376 4.88 9.51 11.40
N LEU A 377 6.05 9.04 10.99
CA LEU A 377 6.89 9.59 9.94
C LEU A 377 6.76 8.76 8.66
N ASP A 378 6.46 9.46 7.57
CA ASP A 378 6.23 8.91 6.22
C ASP A 378 7.52 8.62 5.44
N SER A 379 8.67 9.09 5.93
CA SER A 379 9.97 8.84 5.29
C SER A 379 11.17 9.02 6.22
N PHE A 380 11.99 7.97 6.27
CA PHE A 380 13.34 7.92 6.80
C PHE A 380 14.31 7.55 5.67
N THR A 381 15.40 8.30 5.53
CA THR A 381 16.50 7.95 4.61
C THR A 381 17.82 8.26 5.28
N ILE A 382 18.71 7.28 5.36
CA ILE A 382 20.09 7.46 5.84
C ILE A 382 21.04 7.50 4.66
N GLY A 383 22.02 8.40 4.73
CA GLY A 383 23.00 8.59 3.67
C GLY A 383 22.30 8.99 2.37
N HIS A 384 22.49 8.24 1.29
CA HIS A 384 21.77 8.44 0.04
C HIS A 384 20.80 7.27 -0.27
N GLY A 385 20.48 6.46 0.75
CA GLY A 385 19.39 5.48 0.67
C GLY A 385 19.78 4.08 0.23
N LEU A 386 21.08 3.74 0.18
CA LEU A 386 21.48 2.40 -0.24
C LEU A 386 21.10 1.31 0.79
N LEU A 387 21.10 1.62 2.10
CA LEU A 387 20.60 0.73 3.16
C LEU A 387 19.13 0.97 3.52
N MET A 388 18.78 2.23 3.77
CA MET A 388 17.45 2.65 4.19
C MET A 388 17.02 3.87 3.40
N ARG A 389 15.94 3.76 2.63
CA ARG A 389 15.40 4.84 1.81
C ARG A 389 13.90 4.83 1.86
N ASN A 390 13.31 5.99 2.18
CA ASN A 390 11.88 6.16 2.34
C ASN A 390 11.26 5.09 3.25
N TYR A 391 11.98 4.61 4.26
CA TYR A 391 11.38 3.78 5.29
C TYR A 391 10.25 4.57 5.96
N ALA A 392 9.14 3.94 6.31
CA ALA A 392 7.99 4.62 6.88
C ALA A 392 7.52 3.81 8.08
N ASN A 393 7.42 4.45 9.24
CA ASN A 393 6.92 3.78 10.44
C ASN A 393 5.40 3.95 10.61
N ASP A 394 4.77 4.70 9.71
CA ASP A 394 3.34 4.98 9.68
C ASP A 394 2.57 4.15 8.63
N SER A 395 3.21 3.16 7.99
CA SER A 395 2.58 2.28 7.01
C SER A 395 1.30 1.61 7.53
N ASP A 396 1.24 1.29 8.83
CA ASP A 396 0.08 0.65 9.47
C ASP A 396 -0.76 1.63 10.30
N PHE A 397 -0.49 2.93 10.17
CA PHE A 397 -1.29 3.97 10.80
C PHE A 397 -2.68 4.05 10.14
N PRO A 398 -3.78 4.25 10.90
CA PRO A 398 -3.82 4.52 12.35
C PRO A 398 -3.93 3.27 13.24
N SER A 399 -3.95 2.06 12.66
CA SER A 399 -4.14 0.79 13.39
C SER A 399 -3.00 0.54 14.39
N ILE A 400 -1.76 0.77 13.95
CA ILE A 400 -0.55 0.72 14.80
C ILE A 400 0.07 2.11 14.79
N ARG A 401 0.28 2.68 15.99
CA ARG A 401 0.93 3.97 16.15
C ARG A 401 2.35 3.78 16.66
N ARG A 402 3.32 3.94 15.76
CA ARG A 402 4.74 3.98 16.11
C ARG A 402 5.21 5.42 16.33
N ILE A 403 5.99 5.67 17.38
CA ILE A 403 6.56 7.01 17.65
C ILE A 403 8.03 7.01 17.23
N GLY A 404 8.27 7.19 15.93
CA GLY A 404 9.62 7.20 15.38
C GLY A 404 10.37 8.47 15.72
N LEU A 405 11.69 8.40 15.63
CA LEU A 405 12.60 9.54 15.80
C LEU A 405 13.63 9.50 14.68
N ASN A 406 13.89 10.64 14.03
CA ASN A 406 15.08 10.87 13.24
C ASN A 406 15.69 12.22 13.64
N ILE A 407 16.95 12.23 14.07
CA ILE A 407 17.65 13.42 14.53
C ILE A 407 19.03 13.51 13.89
N GLY A 408 19.42 14.71 13.47
CA GLY A 408 20.76 14.93 12.92
C GLY A 408 21.32 16.31 13.23
N LEU A 409 22.65 16.36 13.30
CA LEU A 409 23.43 17.57 13.57
C LEU A 409 24.65 17.62 12.65
N ASP A 410 24.87 18.75 12.00
CA ASP A 410 26.04 19.10 11.20
C ASP A 410 26.80 20.27 11.85
N GLN A 411 28.02 20.00 12.33
CA GLN A 411 28.91 20.98 12.95
C GLN A 411 29.95 21.54 11.96
N GLY A 412 29.77 21.30 10.66
CA GLY A 412 30.66 21.72 9.58
C GLY A 412 31.80 20.73 9.34
N GLY A 413 32.65 20.46 10.33
CA GLY A 413 33.77 19.52 10.19
C GLY A 413 33.36 18.05 10.35
N TRP A 414 32.26 17.79 11.04
CA TRP A 414 31.68 16.47 11.26
C TRP A 414 30.19 16.62 11.54
N GLY A 415 29.46 15.51 11.46
CA GLY A 415 28.09 15.46 11.91
C GLY A 415 27.62 14.04 12.11
N PHE A 416 26.38 13.92 12.57
CA PHE A 416 25.73 12.65 12.77
C PHE A 416 24.24 12.71 12.41
N GLU A 417 23.69 11.53 12.19
CA GLU A 417 22.26 11.26 12.10
C GLU A 417 21.97 9.99 12.90
N ALA A 418 20.83 9.93 13.57
CA ALA A 418 20.39 8.76 14.32
C ALA A 418 18.88 8.62 14.19
N LEU A 419 18.40 7.38 14.07
CA LEU A 419 16.97 7.10 13.97
C LEU A 419 16.55 5.84 14.72
N THR A 420 15.26 5.80 15.06
CA THR A 420 14.54 4.61 15.51
C THR A 420 13.14 4.59 14.91
N ASN A 421 12.62 3.39 14.61
CA ASN A 421 11.26 3.24 14.10
C ASN A 421 10.18 3.57 15.15
N ASP A 422 10.44 3.25 16.42
CA ASP A 422 9.54 3.52 17.52
C ASP A 422 10.31 3.69 18.83
N LEU A 423 10.17 4.85 19.49
CA LEU A 423 10.77 5.16 20.78
C LEU A 423 10.23 4.29 21.93
N THR A 424 9.01 3.77 21.79
CA THR A 424 8.34 2.96 22.81
C THR A 424 8.67 1.47 22.69
N ASP A 425 8.94 1.01 21.47
CA ASP A 425 9.35 -0.36 21.16
C ASP A 425 10.45 -0.33 20.07
N ASN A 426 11.69 -0.11 20.52
CA ASN A 426 12.82 0.09 19.62
C ASN A 426 13.24 -1.23 18.97
N GLN A 427 12.71 -1.50 17.77
CA GLN A 427 13.09 -2.67 16.99
C GLN A 427 14.11 -2.33 15.91
N ILE A 428 13.97 -1.20 15.23
CA ILE A 428 14.87 -0.79 14.16
C ILE A 428 15.64 0.45 14.62
N LEU A 429 16.97 0.36 14.58
CA LEU A 429 17.88 1.45 14.92
C LEU A 429 18.78 1.76 13.72
N GLY A 430 19.01 3.04 13.47
CA GLY A 430 19.91 3.49 12.41
C GLY A 430 20.78 4.64 12.86
N GLY A 431 21.94 4.78 12.25
CA GLY A 431 22.77 5.95 12.46
C GLY A 431 23.82 6.14 11.38
N ARG A 432 24.27 7.37 11.26
CA ARG A 432 25.34 7.81 10.36
C ARG A 432 26.26 8.76 11.09
N LEU A 433 27.57 8.55 10.94
CA LEU A 433 28.61 9.48 11.36
C LEU A 433 29.39 9.91 10.13
N TYR A 434 29.65 11.20 9.98
CA TYR A 434 30.44 11.69 8.84
C TYR A 434 31.42 12.78 9.23
N VAL A 435 32.51 12.88 8.48
CA VAL A 435 33.57 13.88 8.64
C VAL A 435 33.87 14.58 7.33
N ARG A 436 34.26 15.85 7.40
CA ARG A 436 34.78 16.66 6.29
C ARG A 436 36.25 16.94 6.52
N PRO A 437 37.16 16.08 6.03
CA PRO A 437 38.57 16.13 6.41
C PRO A 437 39.34 17.31 5.81
N ILE A 438 38.82 17.90 4.73
CA ILE A 438 39.47 19.01 4.02
C ILE A 438 38.75 20.31 4.39
N PRO A 439 39.40 21.25 5.09
CA PRO A 439 38.83 22.56 5.39
C PRO A 439 38.36 23.27 4.12
N ASP A 440 37.22 23.96 4.21
CA ASP A 440 36.57 24.70 3.11
C ASP A 440 36.11 23.85 1.90
N PHE A 441 36.39 22.55 1.87
CA PHE A 441 35.87 21.61 0.88
C PHE A 441 34.75 20.77 1.50
N LYS A 442 33.58 20.73 0.86
CA LYS A 442 32.35 20.18 1.45
C LYS A 442 32.23 18.66 1.40
N LEU A 443 33.25 17.94 0.90
CA LEU A 443 33.22 16.48 0.83
C LEU A 443 33.10 15.88 2.22
N ALA A 444 31.99 15.21 2.48
CA ALA A 444 31.78 14.37 3.64
C ALA A 444 32.04 12.90 3.30
N ILE A 445 32.69 12.21 4.23
CA ILE A 445 32.89 10.76 4.22
C ILE A 445 32.08 10.23 5.39
N GLY A 446 31.07 9.42 5.10
CA GLY A 446 30.13 8.85 6.05
C GLY A 446 30.33 7.36 6.28
N LEU A 447 30.04 6.94 7.50
CA LEU A 447 29.82 5.56 7.90
C LEU A 447 28.39 5.46 8.44
N SER A 448 27.61 4.58 7.87
CA SER A 448 26.20 4.36 8.22
C SER A 448 25.98 2.92 8.64
N GLY A 449 25.04 2.71 9.56
CA GLY A 449 24.59 1.39 9.97
C GLY A 449 23.11 1.40 10.30
N VAL A 450 22.40 0.34 9.93
CA VAL A 450 21.00 0.12 10.25
C VAL A 450 20.83 -1.31 10.74
N VAL A 451 20.09 -1.51 11.81
CA VAL A 451 19.79 -2.83 12.36
C VAL A 451 18.32 -2.95 12.67
N ASP A 452 17.72 -4.07 12.26
CA ASP A 452 16.50 -4.59 12.88
C ASP A 452 16.90 -5.63 13.93
N LEU A 453 16.62 -5.29 15.18
CA LEU A 453 16.90 -6.11 16.34
C LEU A 453 15.97 -7.31 16.42
N TYR A 454 14.74 -7.27 15.89
CA TYR A 454 13.76 -8.33 16.13
C TYR A 454 12.95 -8.68 14.87
N PRO A 455 13.53 -8.88 13.68
CA PRO A 455 12.78 -9.06 12.43
C PRO A 455 11.71 -10.15 12.47
N ALA A 456 11.86 -11.17 13.33
CA ALA A 456 10.91 -12.25 13.56
C ALA A 456 9.79 -11.94 14.59
N ALA A 457 9.67 -10.70 15.08
CA ALA A 457 8.71 -10.32 16.14
C ALA A 457 7.23 -10.58 15.78
N ASP A 458 6.91 -10.63 14.49
CA ASP A 458 5.57 -10.92 13.98
C ASP A 458 5.30 -12.42 13.75
N LEU A 459 6.29 -13.28 14.04
CA LEU A 459 6.19 -14.75 13.96
C LEU A 459 5.95 -15.35 15.35
N ASP A 460 5.37 -16.55 15.40
CA ASP A 460 5.35 -17.31 16.65
C ASP A 460 6.77 -17.79 17.01
N GLU A 461 7.02 -17.98 18.32
CA GLU A 461 8.34 -18.33 18.86
C GLU A 461 8.95 -19.57 18.21
N ALA A 462 8.14 -20.60 17.92
CA ALA A 462 8.64 -21.84 17.33
C ALA A 462 9.06 -21.65 15.87
N THR A 463 8.30 -20.86 15.10
CA THR A 463 8.68 -20.50 13.74
C THR A 463 9.93 -19.61 13.73
N ALA A 464 9.99 -18.60 14.60
CA ALA A 464 11.17 -17.74 14.73
C ALA A 464 12.44 -18.54 15.05
N ASP A 465 12.36 -19.47 16.01
CA ASP A 465 13.46 -20.38 16.37
C ASP A 465 13.85 -21.30 15.21
N SER A 466 12.88 -21.78 14.42
CA SER A 466 13.16 -22.63 13.24
C SER A 466 13.94 -21.88 12.14
N TYR A 467 13.87 -20.55 12.15
CA TYR A 467 14.60 -19.64 11.27
C TYR A 467 15.82 -18.98 11.96
N GLY A 468 16.14 -19.42 13.19
CA GLY A 468 17.32 -18.98 13.95
C GLY A 468 17.19 -17.61 14.62
N ASP A 469 15.99 -17.02 14.61
CA ASP A 469 15.64 -15.70 15.16
C ASP A 469 16.71 -14.63 14.85
N PRO A 470 16.83 -14.21 13.57
CA PRO A 470 17.93 -13.37 13.12
C PRO A 470 17.82 -11.93 13.60
N MET A 471 18.91 -11.19 13.48
CA MET A 471 18.99 -9.74 13.42
C MET A 471 19.51 -9.35 12.04
N PHE A 472 18.88 -8.39 11.38
CA PHE A 472 19.38 -7.88 10.09
C PHE A 472 20.23 -6.64 10.33
N ILE A 473 21.53 -6.72 10.00
CA ILE A 473 22.49 -5.63 10.23
C ILE A 473 23.07 -5.20 8.88
N GLY A 474 22.79 -3.96 8.49
CA GLY A 474 23.37 -3.31 7.32
C GLY A 474 24.48 -2.34 7.70
N GLY A 475 25.58 -2.36 6.96
CA GLY A 475 26.68 -1.40 7.07
C GLY A 475 26.97 -0.74 5.74
N ALA A 476 27.22 0.57 5.74
CA ALA A 476 27.51 1.33 4.54
C ALA A 476 28.58 2.40 4.73
N LEU A 477 29.34 2.64 3.67
CA LEU A 477 30.24 3.78 3.53
C LEU A 477 29.67 4.69 2.45
N ASP A 478 29.62 5.99 2.74
CA ASP A 478 29.10 6.98 1.81
C ASP A 478 30.05 8.17 1.61
N LEU A 479 30.00 8.75 0.42
CA LEU A 479 30.65 9.99 0.06
C LEU A 479 29.56 10.98 -0.34
N ASP A 480 29.64 12.19 0.19
CA ASP A 480 28.68 13.25 -0.07
C ASP A 480 29.40 14.55 -0.42
N LEU A 481 29.15 15.10 -1.60
CA LEU A 481 29.72 16.36 -2.05
C LEU A 481 28.65 17.28 -2.64
N PRO A 482 28.15 18.26 -1.87
CA PRO A 482 27.28 19.28 -2.43
C PRO A 482 28.08 20.24 -3.33
N ILE A 483 27.71 20.30 -4.61
CA ILE A 483 28.34 21.12 -5.65
C ILE A 483 27.64 22.48 -5.74
N VAL A 484 26.31 22.46 -5.83
CA VAL A 484 25.46 23.67 -5.90
C VAL A 484 24.40 23.56 -4.82
N GLN A 485 24.23 24.63 -4.04
CA GLN A 485 23.21 24.75 -3.00
C GLN A 485 22.49 26.09 -3.18
N SER A 486 21.39 26.07 -3.93
CA SER A 486 20.54 27.25 -4.11
C SER A 486 19.08 26.82 -4.15
N GLY A 487 18.15 27.72 -3.82
CA GLY A 487 16.72 27.40 -3.86
C GLY A 487 16.16 27.12 -5.25
N LEU A 488 16.89 27.40 -6.33
CA LEU A 488 16.47 27.12 -7.72
C LEU A 488 17.19 25.92 -8.33
N LEU A 489 18.35 25.55 -7.79
CA LEU A 489 19.19 24.49 -8.30
C LEU A 489 20.04 23.94 -7.14
N GLY A 490 19.84 22.68 -6.82
CA GLY A 490 20.72 21.87 -6.00
C GLY A 490 21.38 20.80 -6.86
N ILE A 491 22.68 20.60 -6.66
CA ILE A 491 23.42 19.49 -7.25
C ILE A 491 24.36 18.95 -6.18
N ARG A 492 24.26 17.66 -5.92
CA ARG A 492 25.07 16.91 -4.97
C ARG A 492 25.57 15.65 -5.65
N LEU A 493 26.88 15.45 -5.61
CA LEU A 493 27.51 14.20 -6.01
C LEU A 493 27.53 13.26 -4.81
N PHE A 494 27.19 12.00 -5.02
CA PHE A 494 27.26 10.99 -3.98
C PHE A 494 27.84 9.67 -4.49
N ALA A 495 28.35 8.86 -3.56
CA ALA A 495 28.68 7.47 -3.79
C ALA A 495 28.50 6.67 -2.50
N ASP A 496 27.73 5.59 -2.54
CA ASP A 496 27.44 4.69 -1.43
C ASP A 496 27.93 3.28 -1.77
N GLY A 497 28.46 2.58 -0.79
CA GLY A 497 28.72 1.13 -0.84
C GLY A 497 28.21 0.48 0.44
N ALA A 498 27.46 -0.62 0.32
CA ALA A 498 26.79 -1.26 1.44
C ALA A 498 26.79 -2.78 1.35
N ALA A 499 26.68 -3.44 2.49
CA ALA A 499 26.50 -4.88 2.62
C ALA A 499 25.64 -5.20 3.86
N MET A 500 25.09 -6.41 3.88
CA MET A 500 24.24 -6.92 4.97
C MET A 500 24.94 -8.11 5.64
N VAL A 501 25.13 -8.06 6.96
CA VAL A 501 25.71 -9.13 7.78
C VAL A 501 24.69 -9.53 8.85
N PRO A 502 23.83 -10.52 8.63
CA PRO A 502 22.88 -10.95 9.65
C PRO A 502 23.60 -11.56 10.86
N TYR A 503 22.96 -11.50 12.02
CA TYR A 503 23.36 -12.24 13.21
C TYR A 503 22.24 -13.20 13.59
N VAL A 504 22.55 -14.49 13.70
CA VAL A 504 21.60 -15.55 14.05
C VAL A 504 21.77 -15.88 15.54
N ARG A 505 20.68 -15.94 16.31
CA ARG A 505 20.76 -16.17 17.75
C ARG A 505 20.94 -17.64 18.12
N ASN A 506 20.21 -18.51 17.43
CA ASN A 506 20.12 -19.93 17.74
C ASN A 506 20.55 -20.78 16.55
N ASP A 507 21.18 -21.93 16.80
CA ASP A 507 21.36 -22.92 15.75
C ASP A 507 19.98 -23.39 15.26
N PHE A 508 19.81 -23.53 13.96
CA PHE A 508 18.50 -23.79 13.35
C PHE A 508 18.60 -24.81 12.21
N THR A 509 17.45 -25.26 11.70
CA THR A 509 17.40 -26.17 10.55
C THR A 509 16.30 -25.71 9.61
N TYR A 510 16.68 -25.36 8.38
CA TYR A 510 15.76 -24.91 7.34
C TYR A 510 15.85 -25.85 6.14
N ASP A 511 14.71 -26.39 5.71
CA ASP A 511 14.61 -27.38 4.62
C ASP A 511 15.63 -28.55 4.73
N GLY A 512 15.84 -29.05 5.96
CA GLY A 512 16.79 -30.13 6.24
C GLY A 512 18.28 -29.73 6.24
N ASN A 513 18.60 -28.45 6.04
CA ASN A 513 19.96 -27.91 6.09
C ASN A 513 20.19 -27.19 7.43
N ALA A 514 21.31 -27.48 8.08
CA ALA A 514 21.65 -26.89 9.36
C ALA A 514 22.24 -25.48 9.17
N GLY A 515 21.68 -24.50 9.87
CA GLY A 515 22.23 -23.16 10.01
C GLY A 515 22.82 -22.93 11.39
N ALA A 516 23.94 -22.21 11.47
CA ALA A 516 24.66 -21.96 12.71
C ALA A 516 24.32 -20.57 13.29
N SER A 517 24.30 -20.48 14.61
CA SER A 517 24.25 -19.22 15.33
C SER A 517 25.53 -18.39 15.15
N GLY A 518 25.42 -17.07 15.34
CA GLY A 518 26.51 -16.12 15.20
C GLY A 518 26.37 -15.20 13.99
N PHE A 519 27.43 -14.48 13.68
CA PHE A 519 27.47 -13.57 12.53
C PHE A 519 27.65 -14.34 11.22
N GLY A 520 26.79 -14.06 10.24
CA GLY A 520 26.90 -14.57 8.88
C GLY A 520 28.00 -13.87 8.07
N PHE A 521 29.25 -13.82 8.55
CA PHE A 521 30.35 -13.13 7.84
C PHE A 521 30.63 -13.72 6.45
N ASP A 522 30.39 -15.01 6.27
CA ASP A 522 30.52 -15.68 4.96
C ASP A 522 29.54 -15.13 3.91
N MET A 523 28.48 -14.45 4.34
CA MET A 523 27.58 -13.72 3.45
C MET A 523 28.25 -12.51 2.80
N VAL A 524 29.24 -11.90 3.44
CA VAL A 524 29.90 -10.69 2.92
C VAL A 524 31.32 -10.97 2.45
N TYR A 525 32.00 -11.94 3.05
CA TYR A 525 33.36 -12.31 2.65
C TYR A 525 33.57 -13.80 2.80
N ALA A 526 33.74 -14.49 1.68
CA ALA A 526 34.06 -15.92 1.65
C ALA A 526 35.08 -16.21 0.54
N ASN A 527 36.00 -17.13 0.81
CA ASN A 527 36.99 -17.60 -0.16
C ASN A 527 37.91 -16.53 -0.79
N GLY A 528 38.06 -15.37 -0.14
CA GLY A 528 38.88 -14.27 -0.65
C GLY A 528 38.11 -13.22 -1.46
N ASP A 529 36.82 -13.43 -1.69
CA ASP A 529 35.95 -12.55 -2.46
C ASP A 529 34.91 -11.86 -1.57
N ILE A 530 34.59 -10.61 -1.90
CA ILE A 530 33.47 -9.87 -1.28
C ILE A 530 32.19 -10.28 -2.00
N LYS A 531 31.19 -10.70 -1.24
CA LYS A 531 29.88 -11.18 -1.72
C LYS A 531 28.75 -10.31 -1.18
N ASN A 532 27.57 -10.41 -1.78
CA ASN A 532 26.31 -9.81 -1.30
C ASN A 532 26.47 -8.34 -0.89
N TRP A 533 27.03 -7.55 -1.79
CA TRP A 533 27.22 -6.12 -1.60
C TRP A 533 26.62 -5.33 -2.76
N GLY A 534 26.37 -4.05 -2.49
CA GLY A 534 25.93 -3.10 -3.50
C GLY A 534 26.71 -1.80 -3.43
N ALA A 535 26.80 -1.12 -4.57
CA ALA A 535 27.24 0.26 -4.65
C ALA A 535 26.36 1.07 -5.60
N ALA A 536 26.22 2.35 -5.28
CA ALA A 536 25.56 3.32 -6.12
C ALA A 536 26.36 4.62 -6.14
N ALA A 537 26.49 5.27 -7.28
CA ALA A 537 27.15 6.57 -7.37
C ALA A 537 26.48 7.45 -8.40
N GLY A 538 26.33 8.73 -8.11
CA GLY A 538 25.49 9.57 -8.95
C GLY A 538 25.40 11.02 -8.51
N LEU A 539 24.46 11.70 -9.14
CA LEU A 539 24.08 13.08 -8.85
C LEU A 539 22.64 13.10 -8.37
N ILE A 540 22.38 13.87 -7.31
CA ILE A 540 21.04 14.19 -6.84
C ILE A 540 20.88 15.68 -6.63
N GLY A 541 19.65 16.14 -6.61
CA GLY A 541 19.33 17.48 -6.17
C GLY A 541 17.97 17.91 -6.66
N ASN A 542 17.80 19.21 -6.81
CA ASN A 542 16.55 19.81 -7.21
C ASN A 542 16.78 20.86 -8.29
N VAL A 543 15.78 21.08 -9.14
CA VAL A 543 15.72 22.19 -10.08
C VAL A 543 14.32 22.79 -9.99
N LEU A 544 14.24 24.05 -9.57
CA LEU A 544 13.00 24.69 -9.18
C LEU A 544 12.28 23.85 -8.10
N PHE A 545 11.16 23.25 -8.47
CA PHE A 545 10.30 22.41 -7.63
C PHE A 545 10.39 20.91 -8.00
N ILE A 546 11.33 20.54 -8.87
CA ILE A 546 11.54 19.17 -9.32
C ILE A 546 12.76 18.60 -8.61
N ASP A 547 12.57 17.55 -7.84
CA ASP A 547 13.66 16.74 -7.30
C ASP A 547 14.08 15.70 -8.35
N TRP A 548 15.37 15.41 -8.42
CA TRP A 548 15.91 14.47 -9.40
C TRP A 548 17.12 13.71 -8.86
N ARG A 549 17.31 12.50 -9.40
CA ARG A 549 18.44 11.62 -9.10
C ARG A 549 18.86 10.90 -10.37
N LEU A 550 20.15 10.82 -10.59
CA LEU A 550 20.77 10.05 -11.67
C LEU A 550 21.94 9.29 -11.08
N GLU A 551 21.92 7.97 -11.18
CA GLU A 551 22.90 7.12 -10.52
C GLU A 551 23.25 5.88 -11.35
N TYR A 552 24.50 5.47 -11.23
CA TYR A 552 24.93 4.13 -11.55
C TYR A 552 24.65 3.22 -10.35
N ARG A 553 24.14 2.02 -10.62
CA ARG A 553 23.84 0.98 -9.63
C ARG A 553 24.60 -0.30 -9.97
N TYR A 554 25.16 -0.96 -8.97
CA TYR A 554 25.80 -2.27 -9.07
C TYR A 554 25.55 -3.08 -7.80
N PHE A 555 24.71 -4.11 -7.88
CA PHE A 555 24.28 -4.94 -6.74
C PHE A 555 24.53 -6.42 -7.07
N THR A 556 24.89 -7.22 -6.07
CA THR A 556 25.31 -8.62 -6.23
C THR A 556 24.63 -9.53 -5.22
N GLY A 557 24.36 -10.78 -5.61
CA GLY A 557 23.84 -11.82 -4.74
C GLY A 557 22.61 -11.43 -3.92
N ALA A 558 22.62 -11.79 -2.64
CA ALA A 558 21.52 -11.55 -1.70
C ALA A 558 21.41 -10.09 -1.21
N PHE A 559 22.22 -9.16 -1.73
CA PHE A 559 22.09 -7.76 -1.35
C PHE A 559 20.84 -7.13 -1.99
N THR A 560 19.92 -6.68 -1.15
CA THR A 560 18.78 -5.87 -1.58
C THR A 560 19.07 -4.39 -1.30
N PRO A 561 19.07 -3.52 -2.32
CA PRO A 561 19.19 -2.08 -2.10
C PRO A 561 17.97 -1.55 -1.35
N SER A 562 18.16 -0.53 -0.50
CA SER A 562 17.09 0.01 0.33
C SER A 562 16.34 -1.08 1.11
N PHE A 563 17.08 -2.07 1.65
CA PHE A 563 16.52 -3.20 2.41
C PHE A 563 15.44 -2.76 3.41
N PHE A 564 15.68 -1.63 4.08
CA PHE A 564 14.69 -0.92 4.89
C PHE A 564 14.01 0.19 4.06
N ASP A 565 12.87 -0.13 3.46
CA ASP A 565 12.01 0.79 2.71
C ASP A 565 10.62 0.93 3.36
N SER A 566 9.71 1.67 2.72
CA SER A 566 8.34 1.89 3.23
C SER A 566 7.52 0.61 3.41
N SER A 567 7.90 -0.48 2.74
CA SER A 567 7.23 -1.78 2.79
C SER A 567 7.86 -2.74 3.80
N TYR A 568 9.03 -2.41 4.36
CA TYR A 568 9.82 -3.28 5.21
C TYR A 568 9.02 -3.88 6.38
N GLU A 569 8.26 -3.05 7.10
CA GLU A 569 7.42 -3.49 8.23
C GLU A 569 6.49 -4.64 7.86
N ARG A 570 5.97 -4.68 6.62
CA ARG A 570 5.05 -5.72 6.16
C ARG A 570 5.74 -6.93 5.54
N ARG A 571 7.00 -6.80 5.13
CA ARG A 571 7.78 -7.86 4.46
C ARG A 571 8.77 -8.58 5.38
N ARG A 572 9.15 -7.99 6.51
CA ARG A 572 10.19 -8.50 7.42
C ARG A 572 10.02 -9.97 7.81
N ALA A 573 8.80 -10.45 8.04
CA ALA A 573 8.53 -11.85 8.35
C ALA A 573 8.91 -12.79 7.18
N GLY A 574 8.60 -12.40 5.94
CA GLY A 574 9.02 -13.13 4.74
C GLY A 574 10.53 -13.07 4.51
N LEU A 575 11.17 -11.94 4.83
CA LEU A 575 12.63 -11.81 4.78
C LEU A 575 13.32 -12.76 5.76
N VAL A 576 12.76 -13.00 6.96
CA VAL A 576 13.31 -13.97 7.92
C VAL A 576 13.38 -15.37 7.32
N GLU A 577 12.30 -15.81 6.67
CA GLU A 577 12.26 -17.12 6.00
C GLU A 577 13.25 -17.19 4.83
N GLU A 578 13.27 -16.16 3.97
CA GLU A 578 14.18 -16.07 2.82
C GLU A 578 15.65 -16.19 3.25
N TRP A 579 16.02 -15.43 4.30
CA TRP A 579 17.39 -15.42 4.81
C TRP A 579 17.76 -16.69 5.58
N ALA A 580 16.80 -17.37 6.23
CA ALA A 580 17.05 -18.70 6.80
C ALA A 580 17.46 -19.70 5.71
N GLY A 581 16.87 -19.60 4.52
CA GLY A 581 17.27 -20.37 3.34
C GLY A 581 18.70 -20.09 2.89
N TYR A 582 19.10 -18.82 2.84
CA TYR A 582 20.49 -18.44 2.50
C TYR A 582 21.50 -18.87 3.56
N LEU A 583 21.18 -18.66 4.85
CA LEU A 583 22.09 -18.89 5.97
C LEU A 583 22.28 -20.37 6.31
N SER A 584 21.30 -21.22 6.00
CA SER A 584 21.43 -22.68 6.09
C SER A 584 22.11 -23.31 4.87
N GLY A 585 22.25 -22.55 3.77
CA GLY A 585 22.72 -23.06 2.49
C GLY A 585 21.69 -23.86 1.69
N ALA A 586 20.42 -23.88 2.14
CA ALA A 586 19.31 -24.49 1.38
C ALA A 586 19.07 -23.76 0.04
N ASN A 587 19.18 -22.42 0.06
CA ASN A 587 19.03 -21.58 -1.11
C ASN A 587 20.41 -21.13 -1.61
N ALA A 588 20.72 -21.44 -2.88
CA ALA A 588 21.92 -20.94 -3.53
C ALA A 588 21.81 -19.44 -3.79
N ILE A 589 22.93 -18.73 -3.64
CA ILE A 589 23.05 -17.31 -3.97
C ILE A 589 23.83 -17.21 -5.27
N ASP A 590 23.24 -16.55 -6.27
CA ASP A 590 23.94 -16.24 -7.51
C ASP A 590 24.89 -15.05 -7.28
N ASP A 591 26.20 -15.27 -7.42
CA ASP A 591 27.20 -14.21 -7.28
C ASP A 591 27.18 -13.21 -8.46
N SER A 592 26.38 -13.45 -9.51
CA SER A 592 26.24 -12.53 -10.63
C SER A 592 25.57 -11.20 -10.20
N PRO A 593 25.83 -10.09 -10.91
CA PRO A 593 25.17 -8.83 -10.61
C PRO A 593 23.66 -8.95 -10.78
N THR A 594 22.92 -8.80 -9.68
CA THR A 594 21.45 -8.78 -9.68
C THR A 594 20.92 -7.49 -10.30
N VAL A 595 21.68 -6.40 -10.17
CA VAL A 595 21.42 -5.12 -10.83
C VAL A 595 22.74 -4.52 -11.28
N MET A 596 22.83 -4.16 -12.56
CA MET A 596 23.87 -3.28 -13.06
C MET A 596 23.24 -2.32 -14.07
N GLY A 597 23.50 -1.02 -13.96
CA GLY A 597 22.96 -0.07 -14.94
C GLY A 597 22.87 1.38 -14.46
N ILE A 598 22.30 2.22 -15.31
CA ILE A 598 22.01 3.63 -15.00
C ILE A 598 20.54 3.78 -14.67
N TYR A 599 20.25 4.35 -13.50
CA TYR A 599 18.92 4.72 -13.08
C TYR A 599 18.78 6.24 -12.98
N GLY A 600 17.70 6.78 -13.52
CA GLY A 600 17.30 8.18 -13.34
C GLY A 600 15.89 8.27 -12.81
N GLU A 601 15.64 9.19 -11.88
CA GLU A 601 14.30 9.54 -11.42
C GLU A 601 14.17 11.07 -11.31
N GLY A 602 12.95 11.55 -11.44
CA GLY A 602 12.62 12.93 -11.17
C GLY A 602 11.16 13.06 -10.76
N GLY A 603 10.86 13.99 -9.87
CA GLY A 603 9.50 14.15 -9.38
C GLY A 603 9.24 15.56 -8.87
N ALA A 604 7.97 15.94 -8.90
CA ALA A 604 7.52 17.21 -8.37
C ALA A 604 6.12 17.03 -7.80
N SER A 605 5.87 17.71 -6.68
CA SER A 605 4.56 17.80 -6.08
C SER A 605 4.21 19.27 -5.91
N ILE A 606 3.09 19.70 -6.50
CA ILE A 606 2.66 21.09 -6.52
C ILE A 606 1.22 21.23 -6.05
N LEU A 607 0.84 22.45 -5.66
CA LEU A 607 -0.52 22.76 -5.21
C LEU A 607 -0.95 21.98 -3.96
N LYS A 608 -0.05 21.92 -2.94
CA LYS A 608 -0.23 21.17 -1.69
C LYS A 608 -0.44 19.67 -1.93
N ASP A 609 0.44 19.10 -2.73
CA ASP A 609 0.46 17.68 -3.10
C ASP A 609 -0.73 17.16 -3.90
N LYS A 610 -1.60 18.07 -4.37
CA LYS A 610 -2.77 17.71 -5.18
C LYS A 610 -2.46 17.47 -6.65
N LEU A 611 -1.29 17.87 -7.11
CA LEU A 611 -0.79 17.59 -8.46
C LEU A 611 0.64 17.11 -8.35
N ALA A 612 0.86 15.83 -8.61
CA ALA A 612 2.18 15.21 -8.54
C ALA A 612 2.60 14.65 -9.89
N PHE A 613 3.88 14.75 -10.20
CA PHE A 613 4.48 14.23 -11.41
C PHE A 613 5.71 13.42 -11.04
N SER A 614 5.92 12.29 -11.70
CA SER A 614 7.10 11.46 -11.52
C SER A 614 7.62 10.93 -12.85
N LEU A 615 8.93 10.70 -12.89
CA LEU A 615 9.72 10.16 -13.98
C LEU A 615 10.64 9.10 -13.41
N GLY A 616 10.80 8.00 -14.12
CA GLY A 616 11.75 6.95 -13.84
C GLY A 616 12.34 6.41 -15.14
N TYR A 617 13.63 6.11 -15.15
CA TYR A 617 14.31 5.45 -16.25
C TYR A 617 15.33 4.48 -15.70
N PHE A 618 15.30 3.24 -16.15
CA PHE A 618 16.37 2.29 -15.87
C PHE A 618 16.92 1.71 -17.17
N TRP A 619 18.23 1.86 -17.36
CA TRP A 619 18.97 1.20 -18.42
C TRP A 619 19.86 0.12 -17.82
N PRO A 620 19.43 -1.16 -17.85
CA PRO A 620 20.24 -2.27 -17.37
C PRO A 620 21.44 -2.45 -18.30
N TRP A 621 22.59 -2.79 -17.72
CA TRP A 621 23.86 -3.07 -18.38
C TRP A 621 24.29 -4.51 -18.11
N ALA A 622 24.98 -5.11 -19.07
CA ALA A 622 25.65 -6.39 -18.96
C ALA A 622 27.08 -6.25 -19.51
N ASP A 623 27.96 -7.20 -19.19
CA ASP A 623 29.33 -7.24 -19.73
C ASP A 623 29.34 -7.75 -21.17
N VAL A 624 28.74 -6.97 -22.07
CA VAL A 624 28.63 -7.24 -23.51
C VAL A 624 28.94 -5.99 -24.31
N PRO A 625 29.36 -6.12 -25.59
CA PRO A 625 29.53 -4.99 -26.49
C PRO A 625 28.27 -4.10 -26.57
N ILE A 626 28.44 -2.79 -26.78
CA ILE A 626 27.34 -1.81 -26.72
C ILE A 626 26.21 -2.09 -27.73
N ASP A 627 26.52 -2.66 -28.89
CA ASP A 627 25.53 -3.07 -29.90
C ASP A 627 24.67 -4.25 -29.41
N GLN A 628 25.28 -5.19 -28.68
CA GLN A 628 24.57 -6.26 -28.00
C GLN A 628 23.79 -5.72 -26.79
N GLN A 629 24.37 -4.77 -26.04
CA GLN A 629 23.69 -4.10 -24.93
C GLN A 629 22.41 -3.39 -25.39
N LEU A 630 22.48 -2.61 -26.47
CA LEU A 630 21.34 -1.87 -27.01
C LEU A 630 20.28 -2.78 -27.62
N SER A 631 20.63 -3.99 -28.06
CA SER A 631 19.67 -4.93 -28.65
C SER A 631 19.05 -5.88 -27.62
N ALA A 632 19.74 -6.16 -26.52
CA ALA A 632 19.33 -7.07 -25.46
C ALA A 632 18.83 -6.38 -24.18
N SER A 633 19.02 -5.06 -24.01
CA SER A 633 18.57 -4.35 -22.81
C SER A 633 17.05 -4.25 -22.75
N ASP A 634 16.44 -4.76 -21.67
CA ASP A 634 15.06 -4.48 -21.29
C ASP A 634 15.00 -3.16 -20.48
N ASP A 635 15.44 -2.06 -21.11
CA ASP A 635 15.36 -0.74 -20.50
C ASP A 635 13.92 -0.23 -20.50
N TYR A 636 13.56 0.55 -19.48
CA TYR A 636 12.23 1.14 -19.37
C TYR A 636 12.30 2.59 -18.93
N PHE A 637 11.39 3.39 -19.49
CA PHE A 637 11.08 4.75 -19.09
C PHE A 637 9.63 4.78 -18.60
N LYS A 638 9.38 5.43 -17.47
CA LYS A 638 8.07 5.62 -16.87
C LYS A 638 7.88 7.10 -16.56
N ALA A 639 6.71 7.63 -16.89
CA ALA A 639 6.26 8.95 -16.50
C ALA A 639 4.86 8.82 -15.91
N SER A 640 4.58 9.49 -14.79
CA SER A 640 3.27 9.50 -14.18
C SER A 640 2.86 10.90 -13.79
N LEU A 641 1.56 11.19 -13.92
CA LEU A 641 0.92 12.42 -13.47
C LEU A 641 -0.28 12.04 -12.62
N VAL A 642 -0.26 12.44 -11.35
CA VAL A 642 -1.31 12.19 -10.37
C VAL A 642 -2.01 13.50 -10.04
N ILE A 643 -3.34 13.46 -10.03
CA ILE A 643 -4.23 14.53 -9.62
C ILE A 643 -5.05 14.01 -8.44
N LEU A 644 -5.05 14.73 -7.31
CA LEU A 644 -5.88 14.41 -6.15
C LEU A 644 -7.06 15.36 -6.04
N LYS A 645 -8.10 14.93 -5.32
CA LYS A 645 -9.33 15.70 -5.05
C LYS A 645 -9.04 17.10 -4.49
N GLY A 646 -9.90 18.06 -4.87
CA GLY A 646 -9.82 19.45 -4.44
C GLY A 646 -8.75 20.28 -5.13
N LEU A 647 -8.18 19.81 -6.26
CA LEU A 647 -7.31 20.62 -7.13
C LEU A 647 -8.12 21.63 -7.96
N ILE A 648 -9.26 21.20 -8.50
CA ILE A 648 -10.15 22.00 -9.34
C ILE A 648 -11.46 22.22 -8.56
N PRO A 649 -11.69 23.39 -7.93
CA PRO A 649 -12.76 23.61 -6.94
C PRO A 649 -14.19 23.43 -7.45
N VAL A 650 -14.39 23.31 -8.76
CA VAL A 650 -15.72 23.22 -9.40
C VAL A 650 -16.01 21.80 -9.90
N VAL A 651 -14.96 21.01 -10.14
CA VAL A 651 -15.03 19.68 -10.72
C VAL A 651 -13.95 18.89 -10.00
N ASP A 652 -14.31 18.19 -8.93
CA ASP A 652 -13.40 17.62 -7.94
C ASP A 652 -12.66 16.37 -8.48
N LEU A 653 -11.94 16.60 -9.58
CA LEU A 653 -11.33 15.61 -10.44
C LEU A 653 -10.03 15.11 -9.80
N GLN A 654 -9.92 13.79 -9.70
CA GLN A 654 -8.72 13.07 -9.30
C GLN A 654 -8.38 12.02 -10.36
N GLY A 655 -7.19 11.48 -10.35
CA GLY A 655 -6.80 10.51 -11.35
C GLY A 655 -5.30 10.37 -11.47
N THR A 656 -4.86 9.36 -12.21
CA THR A 656 -3.46 9.16 -12.55
C THR A 656 -3.35 8.88 -14.04
N ILE A 657 -2.36 9.44 -14.70
CA ILE A 657 -1.99 9.06 -16.06
C ILE A 657 -0.56 8.56 -16.02
N THR A 658 -0.31 7.42 -16.65
CA THR A 658 0.99 6.78 -16.71
C THR A 658 1.37 6.49 -18.15
N TYR A 659 2.60 6.83 -18.50
CA TYR A 659 3.24 6.53 -19.76
C TYR A 659 4.45 5.65 -19.46
N GLU A 660 4.53 4.49 -20.09
CA GLU A 660 5.66 3.58 -20.01
C GLU A 660 6.17 3.26 -21.40
N ARG A 661 7.49 3.24 -21.57
CA ARG A 661 8.15 2.90 -22.82
C ARG A 661 9.34 2.00 -22.58
N LYS A 662 9.40 0.88 -23.29
CA LYS A 662 10.57 0.00 -23.34
C LYS A 662 11.48 0.32 -24.52
N GLY A 663 12.74 -0.11 -24.46
CA GLY A 663 13.65 0.02 -25.60
C GLY A 663 14.07 1.47 -25.91
N LEU A 664 14.01 2.37 -24.94
CA LEU A 664 14.24 3.80 -25.16
C LEU A 664 15.68 4.07 -25.58
N ALA A 665 16.67 3.43 -24.95
CA ALA A 665 18.09 3.54 -25.31
C ALA A 665 18.33 3.14 -26.77
N LYS A 666 17.73 2.02 -27.19
CA LYS A 666 17.79 1.52 -28.58
C LYS A 666 17.14 2.49 -29.55
N ALA A 667 15.95 3.01 -29.20
CA ALA A 667 15.23 3.97 -30.03
C ALA A 667 16.02 5.28 -30.20
N ILE A 668 16.65 5.80 -29.13
CA ILE A 668 17.55 6.95 -29.19
C ILE A 668 18.74 6.65 -30.12
N ALA A 669 19.43 5.53 -29.90
CA ALA A 669 20.63 5.18 -30.66
C ALA A 669 20.37 5.02 -32.17
N ASN A 670 19.20 4.51 -32.54
CA ASN A 670 18.79 4.31 -33.92
C ASN A 670 18.10 5.54 -34.55
N ASN A 671 17.96 6.66 -33.81
CA ASN A 671 17.16 7.83 -34.21
C ASN A 671 15.69 7.47 -34.55
N GLN A 672 15.07 6.57 -33.78
CA GLN A 672 13.69 6.09 -33.96
C GLN A 672 12.71 6.77 -32.98
N LEU A 673 12.97 8.02 -32.59
CA LEU A 673 12.08 8.80 -31.72
C LEU A 673 11.00 9.58 -32.48
N ASP A 674 10.82 9.30 -33.77
CA ASP A 674 9.83 9.98 -34.61
C ASP A 674 8.39 9.73 -34.14
N THR A 675 8.16 8.60 -33.43
CA THR A 675 6.90 8.27 -32.77
C THR A 675 7.14 7.93 -31.31
N LEU A 676 6.55 8.72 -30.41
CA LEU A 676 6.60 8.48 -28.95
C LEU A 676 5.58 7.41 -28.49
N PHE A 677 4.68 7.00 -29.36
CA PHE A 677 3.70 5.94 -29.13
C PHE A 677 3.84 4.91 -30.24
N ASP A 678 4.28 3.72 -29.87
CA ASP A 678 4.52 2.57 -30.75
C ASP A 678 4.31 1.26 -29.96
N GLU A 679 4.64 0.11 -30.55
CA GLU A 679 4.50 -1.20 -29.92
C GLU A 679 5.29 -1.38 -28.62
N ASN A 680 6.26 -0.49 -28.32
CA ASN A 680 7.04 -0.54 -27.08
C ASN A 680 6.48 0.41 -26.02
N THR A 681 5.30 0.99 -26.25
CA THR A 681 4.72 2.02 -25.39
C THR A 681 3.39 1.58 -24.80
N THR A 682 3.28 1.66 -23.49
CA THR A 682 2.02 1.51 -22.75
C THR A 682 1.60 2.87 -22.23
N PHE A 683 0.36 3.27 -22.53
CA PHE A 683 -0.25 4.46 -21.94
C PHE A 683 -1.51 4.05 -21.19
N SER A 684 -1.53 4.33 -19.91
CA SER A 684 -2.62 3.97 -19.01
C SER A 684 -3.04 5.17 -18.19
N GLY A 685 -4.24 5.15 -17.65
CA GLY A 685 -4.68 6.19 -16.74
C GLY A 685 -6.04 5.88 -16.16
N GLU A 686 -6.39 6.64 -15.14
CA GLU A 686 -7.63 6.61 -14.41
C GLU A 686 -7.99 8.05 -14.05
N LEU A 687 -9.26 8.43 -14.14
CA LEU A 687 -9.73 9.79 -13.88
C LEU A 687 -11.09 9.76 -13.18
N ALA A 688 -11.16 10.00 -11.89
CA ALA A 688 -12.41 10.08 -11.15
C ALA A 688 -12.92 11.51 -10.97
N PHE A 689 -14.23 11.71 -11.15
CA PHE A 689 -14.91 12.96 -10.83
C PHE A 689 -16.20 12.70 -10.02
N PRO A 690 -16.57 13.58 -9.09
CA PRO A 690 -17.74 13.40 -8.26
C PRO A 690 -19.05 13.55 -9.05
N VAL A 691 -20.07 12.78 -8.67
CA VAL A 691 -21.43 12.93 -9.19
C VAL A 691 -22.13 14.09 -8.50
N PRO A 692 -22.61 15.11 -9.24
CA PRO A 692 -23.34 16.24 -8.65
C PRO A 692 -24.55 15.76 -7.84
N GLY A 693 -24.61 16.12 -6.55
CA GLY A 693 -25.70 15.78 -5.64
C GLY A 693 -25.59 14.43 -4.93
N ALA A 694 -24.50 13.67 -5.13
CA ALA A 694 -24.23 12.41 -4.44
C ALA A 694 -22.81 12.44 -3.79
N PRO A 695 -22.67 12.95 -2.55
CA PRO A 695 -21.38 13.34 -1.96
C PRO A 695 -20.38 12.21 -1.67
N ASN A 696 -20.72 10.95 -1.98
CA ASN A 696 -19.86 9.77 -1.80
C ASN A 696 -19.74 8.92 -3.09
N LEU A 697 -20.19 9.44 -4.23
CA LEU A 697 -20.20 8.71 -5.49
C LEU A 697 -19.31 9.44 -6.51
N ASP A 698 -18.22 8.80 -6.90
CA ASP A 698 -17.36 9.27 -7.99
C ASP A 698 -17.57 8.39 -9.22
N LEU A 699 -17.53 9.01 -10.40
CA LEU A 699 -17.40 8.31 -11.67
C LEU A 699 -15.93 8.34 -12.07
N ALA A 700 -15.27 7.19 -12.05
CA ALA A 700 -13.93 7.02 -12.58
C ALA A 700 -13.99 6.88 -14.13
N PHE A 701 -12.93 7.28 -14.87
CA PHE A 701 -12.69 7.39 -16.35
C PHE A 701 -11.38 6.71 -16.80
#